data_AF-A0A942C0V8-F1
#
_entry.id   AF-A0A942C0V8-F1
#
_cell.length_a   1.000
_cell.length_b   1.000
_cell.length_c   1.000
_cell.angle_alpha   90.00
_cell.angle_beta   90.00
_cell.angle_gamma   90.00
#
_symmetry.space_group_name_H-M   'P 1'
#
loop_
_entity.id
_entity.type
_entity.pdbx_description
1 polymer ?
#
loop_
_entity_poly.entity_id
_entity_poly.type
_entity_poly.pdbx_seq_one_letter_code
_entity_poly.pdbx_strand_id
1 'polypeptide(L)'
;MQSRFSHPISKLLLAIIFFSGLNLLVAAQKQERALTVVQTNGEALDGKGKLWAVVVGVSSYRNLNKEQQLQFAHRDAQDFAAFLRSPNGGGFPANQVTLLLNQDASVSAIRSALGTALPRSVEPDDVVVIFFAGHGVVEGERDGYLLAHDSDPQNLYATALPIAELDRIITERIRARSVILIADACHAGKLGWTSRATEAQIMVNRYLDEVGKSGKGVLRILGSRADQRSYESEQWGGGHGVFTHFLLKGLKGEADKDKDGVVRAAEVLEYLSDTVPKETKALQHPRAAGSIDPRLPLAVLSKATPITKTEVEKVTPAASVTLEIRGLPGSDVYLNNSFKGKIRPNGSLIIEQLKSGQHEFSIDSPGASTVTQMLALTAERTIVNVKAAHPTTTTTAPSSPLVAQINQSLAAKQIGQAWQQYQQLVQTTPQEPQRKNIEIALSGYLEAIGQQAINNYVQASINTVNRHSFRQGAEAYRLLKSINAADTNIEAKYLFCEGRALLEENRVQDAIPILLQAVKLDPRAAYTWNALGVAYEKRNDNDKSFDAYKRAADLAPAWAAPVFHVGFHYFQQNKFDKAERAFTQAVQADPNVPESRLMLVRAARLSRQFEKAENEAKDFLQKIPAQANPYLADTYLELAQIYETSGRYSDAANAFETVLRISPTRNDRDRISSHVKELRKMIRN
;
A
#
# COMPACT_ATOMS: atom_id res chain seq x y z
N MET A 1 34.66 -65.90 -50.96
CA MET A 1 33.58 -65.64 -49.98
C MET A 1 33.80 -64.24 -49.42
N GLN A 2 33.27 -63.23 -50.12
CA GLN A 2 32.14 -62.38 -49.70
C GLN A 2 32.51 -61.46 -48.51
N SER A 3 33.03 -60.24 -48.73
CA SER A 3 32.44 -59.00 -49.28
C SER A 3 31.92 -58.05 -48.19
N ARG A 4 32.68 -56.98 -47.90
CA ARG A 4 32.17 -55.71 -47.33
C ARG A 4 32.99 -54.52 -47.84
N PHE A 5 32.65 -54.07 -49.03
CA PHE A 5 32.74 -52.68 -49.52
C PHE A 5 31.37 -52.46 -50.18
N SER A 6 30.59 -51.43 -49.88
CA SER A 6 30.81 -50.08 -50.40
C SER A 6 29.68 -49.16 -49.90
N HIS A 7 30.10 -47.99 -49.42
CA HIS A 7 29.56 -46.63 -49.62
C HIS A 7 28.63 -46.40 -50.84
N PRO A 8 28.02 -45.21 -51.06
CA PRO A 8 27.83 -44.01 -50.20
C PRO A 8 26.51 -43.19 -50.52
N ILE A 9 26.41 -41.93 -50.04
CA ILE A 9 25.94 -40.74 -50.79
C ILE A 9 24.42 -40.72 -51.13
N SER A 10 23.58 -39.71 -50.85
CA SER A 10 23.76 -38.26 -50.79
C SER A 10 22.38 -37.61 -50.65
N LYS A 11 22.37 -36.38 -50.10
CA LYS A 11 21.68 -35.16 -50.58
C LYS A 11 21.50 -34.25 -49.35
N LEU A 12 21.95 -33.01 -49.32
CA LEU A 12 22.64 -32.16 -50.29
C LEU A 12 23.32 -31.03 -49.50
N LEU A 13 24.42 -30.54 -50.09
CA LEU A 13 25.21 -29.34 -49.81
C LEU A 13 24.35 -28.06 -49.67
N LEU A 14 24.78 -26.91 -49.11
CA LEU A 14 26.00 -26.12 -49.38
C LEU A 14 26.05 -25.01 -48.28
N ALA A 15 27.13 -24.76 -47.51
CA ALA A 15 28.38 -24.06 -47.86
C ALA A 15 28.15 -22.62 -48.40
N ILE A 16 28.80 -21.49 -48.02
CA ILE A 16 29.99 -21.07 -47.26
C ILE A 16 29.80 -19.53 -46.99
N ILE A 17 30.56 -18.99 -46.03
CA ILE A 17 31.17 -17.63 -45.96
C ILE A 17 30.74 -16.77 -44.77
N PHE A 18 31.73 -16.60 -43.88
CA PHE A 18 31.94 -15.53 -42.91
C PHE A 18 31.38 -14.15 -43.31
N PHE A 19 30.57 -13.54 -42.46
CA PHE A 19 30.62 -12.10 -42.24
C PHE A 19 30.56 -11.78 -40.74
N SER A 20 31.68 -11.17 -40.30
CA SER A 20 31.94 -10.28 -39.17
C SER A 20 30.86 -10.04 -38.11
N GLY A 21 31.34 -10.01 -36.86
CA GLY A 21 30.62 -9.72 -35.64
C GLY A 21 29.59 -8.58 -35.68
N LEU A 22 28.46 -8.84 -35.03
CA LEU A 22 27.80 -7.94 -34.08
C LEU A 22 26.63 -8.75 -33.47
N ASN A 23 26.78 -9.19 -32.23
CA ASN A 23 25.71 -9.42 -31.24
C ASN A 23 26.33 -10.08 -29.99
N LEU A 24 27.38 -9.43 -29.47
CA LEU A 24 27.70 -9.51 -28.06
C LEU A 24 27.03 -8.30 -27.41
N LEU A 25 25.77 -8.45 -27.01
CA LEU A 25 25.02 -7.74 -25.98
C LEU A 25 23.54 -8.14 -26.15
N VAL A 26 22.76 -8.10 -25.06
CA VAL A 26 21.33 -8.44 -24.95
C VAL A 26 21.04 -9.89 -24.52
N ALA A 27 21.19 -10.15 -23.22
CA ALA A 27 20.42 -11.18 -22.52
C ALA A 27 20.41 -10.95 -20.99
N ALA A 28 19.73 -9.88 -20.52
CA ALA A 28 19.45 -9.72 -19.07
C ALA A 28 18.21 -8.85 -18.74
N GLN A 29 17.25 -8.67 -19.66
CA GLN A 29 16.14 -7.72 -19.43
C GLN A 29 14.88 -8.31 -18.79
N LYS A 30 14.65 -9.63 -18.84
CA LYS A 30 13.36 -10.21 -18.43
C LYS A 30 13.48 -11.66 -17.95
N GLN A 31 12.94 -11.96 -16.77
CA GLN A 31 12.84 -13.31 -16.21
C GLN A 31 11.37 -13.69 -15.97
N GLU A 32 10.88 -14.82 -16.50
CA GLU A 32 9.49 -15.29 -16.29
C GLU A 32 9.44 -16.60 -15.48
N ARG A 33 8.47 -16.71 -14.56
CA ARG A 33 8.19 -17.92 -13.77
C ARG A 33 6.70 -18.23 -13.74
N ALA A 34 6.33 -19.51 -13.60
CA ALA A 34 4.96 -19.98 -13.44
C ALA A 34 4.78 -20.64 -12.05
N LEU A 35 3.64 -20.36 -11.40
CA LEU A 35 3.25 -20.87 -10.08
C LEU A 35 1.84 -21.46 -10.15
N THR A 36 1.62 -22.55 -9.41
CA THR A 36 0.32 -23.24 -9.34
C THR A 36 -0.23 -23.21 -7.92
N VAL A 37 -1.47 -22.74 -7.78
CA VAL A 37 -2.18 -22.65 -6.49
C VAL A 37 -3.09 -23.86 -6.32
N VAL A 38 -2.94 -24.60 -5.22
CA VAL A 38 -3.76 -25.80 -4.90
C VAL A 38 -4.73 -25.46 -3.76
N GLN A 39 -5.95 -25.98 -3.77
CA GLN A 39 -6.86 -25.90 -2.61
C GLN A 39 -6.42 -26.90 -1.54
N THR A 40 -6.24 -26.44 -0.30
CA THR A 40 -5.95 -27.27 0.87
C THR A 40 -7.13 -27.24 1.81
N ASN A 41 -7.43 -28.39 2.40
CA ASN A 41 -8.33 -28.49 3.53
C ASN A 41 -7.48 -28.16 4.76
N GLY A 42 -7.75 -27.04 5.43
CA GLY A 42 -6.92 -26.51 6.52
C GLY A 42 -6.86 -27.45 7.74
N GLU A 43 -5.89 -28.36 7.74
CA GLU A 43 -5.51 -29.20 8.86
C GLU A 43 -4.51 -28.46 9.76
N ALA A 44 -4.67 -28.58 11.09
CA ALA A 44 -3.72 -28.07 12.06
C ALA A 44 -2.31 -28.63 11.89
N LEU A 45 -1.31 -27.95 12.47
CA LEU A 45 0.11 -28.36 12.45
C LEU A 45 0.38 -29.79 12.98
N ASP A 46 -0.58 -30.39 13.68
CA ASP A 46 -0.53 -31.76 14.18
C ASP A 46 -1.61 -32.70 13.61
N GLY A 47 -2.37 -32.25 12.59
CA GLY A 47 -3.35 -33.03 11.86
C GLY A 47 -4.64 -33.39 12.61
N LYS A 48 -4.93 -32.76 13.76
CA LYS A 48 -6.04 -33.17 14.64
C LYS A 48 -7.21 -32.20 14.75
N GLY A 49 -7.16 -31.01 14.16
CA GLY A 49 -8.25 -30.01 14.22
C GLY A 49 -8.07 -28.87 13.21
N LYS A 50 -8.98 -27.90 13.17
CA LYS A 50 -8.91 -26.70 12.31
C LYS A 50 -8.17 -25.56 13.01
N LEU A 51 -7.74 -24.56 12.22
CA LEU A 51 -7.00 -23.38 12.68
C LEU A 51 -7.84 -22.12 12.47
N TRP A 52 -8.28 -21.51 13.56
CA TRP A 52 -9.10 -20.29 13.52
C TRP A 52 -8.35 -19.09 14.04
N ALA A 53 -8.57 -17.92 13.44
CA ALA A 53 -7.99 -16.68 13.92
C ALA A 53 -8.98 -15.51 13.92
N VAL A 54 -8.91 -14.69 14.96
CA VAL A 54 -9.50 -13.34 15.00
C VAL A 54 -8.38 -12.35 15.25
N VAL A 55 -8.12 -11.48 14.29
CA VAL A 55 -7.00 -10.55 14.26
C VAL A 55 -7.54 -9.13 14.18
N VAL A 56 -7.25 -8.33 15.20
CA VAL A 56 -7.81 -6.98 15.37
C VAL A 56 -6.68 -5.97 15.45
N GLY A 57 -6.76 -4.91 14.64
CA GLY A 57 -5.78 -3.83 14.64
C GLY A 57 -6.45 -2.47 14.53
N VAL A 58 -6.30 -1.64 15.57
CA VAL A 58 -6.94 -0.32 15.62
C VAL A 58 -5.90 0.77 15.75
N SER A 59 -5.67 1.50 14.67
CA SER A 59 -4.84 2.71 14.67
C SER A 59 -5.66 3.99 14.71
N SER A 60 -6.81 3.97 14.03
CA SER A 60 -7.74 5.09 13.93
C SER A 60 -8.94 4.86 14.85
N TYR A 61 -9.16 5.77 15.80
CA TYR A 61 -10.25 5.77 16.75
C TYR A 61 -11.10 7.02 16.53
N ARG A 62 -12.41 6.83 16.38
CA ARG A 62 -13.39 7.88 16.05
C ARG A 62 -13.42 9.00 17.08
N ASN A 63 -13.36 8.65 18.36
CA ASN A 63 -13.52 9.58 19.48
C ASN A 63 -12.18 9.96 20.14
N LEU A 64 -11.06 9.77 19.43
CA LEU A 64 -9.72 10.20 19.86
C LEU A 64 -9.20 11.38 19.06
N ASN A 65 -8.41 12.22 19.72
CA ASN A 65 -7.70 13.33 19.10
C ASN A 65 -6.52 12.80 18.27
N LYS A 66 -5.94 13.64 17.40
CA LYS A 66 -4.85 13.22 16.49
C LYS A 66 -3.63 12.68 17.23
N GLU A 67 -3.29 13.27 18.37
CA GLU A 67 -2.13 12.92 19.19
C GLU A 67 -2.31 11.56 19.88
N GLN A 68 -3.57 11.17 20.06
CA GLN A 68 -4.00 9.95 20.73
C GLN A 68 -4.15 8.76 19.77
N GLN A 69 -4.09 8.98 18.46
CA GLN A 69 -4.12 7.91 17.46
C GLN A 69 -2.84 7.06 17.52
N LEU A 70 -2.94 5.82 17.06
CA LEU A 70 -1.76 5.00 16.75
C LEU A 70 -1.46 5.07 15.26
N GLN A 71 -0.24 4.71 14.90
CA GLN A 71 0.24 4.78 13.53
C GLN A 71 0.23 3.40 12.85
N PHE A 72 0.54 2.33 13.58
CA PHE A 72 0.90 1.05 12.95
C PHE A 72 0.14 -0.18 13.46
N ALA A 73 -0.65 -0.07 14.54
CA ALA A 73 -1.47 -1.19 15.05
C ALA A 73 -2.36 -1.90 14.00
N HIS A 74 -2.96 -1.17 13.05
CA HIS A 74 -3.71 -1.78 11.94
C HIS A 74 -2.81 -2.60 10.99
N ARG A 75 -1.58 -2.14 10.78
CA ARG A 75 -0.59 -2.82 9.94
C ARG A 75 0.01 -4.03 10.65
N ASP A 76 0.23 -3.93 11.95
CA ASP A 76 0.62 -5.05 12.82
C ASP A 76 -0.36 -6.23 12.68
N ALA A 77 -1.66 -5.94 12.80
CA ALA A 77 -2.72 -6.93 12.58
C ALA A 77 -2.74 -7.47 11.14
N GLN A 78 -2.57 -6.60 10.14
CA GLN A 78 -2.58 -7.00 8.74
C GLN A 78 -1.43 -7.96 8.40
N ASP A 79 -0.20 -7.62 8.79
CA ASP A 79 0.98 -8.44 8.52
C ASP A 79 1.01 -9.73 9.37
N PHE A 80 0.41 -9.72 10.57
CA PHE A 80 0.21 -10.93 11.37
C PHE A 80 -0.83 -11.89 10.77
N ALA A 81 -1.99 -11.38 10.34
CA ALA A 81 -2.98 -12.20 9.64
C ALA A 81 -2.41 -12.82 8.35
N ALA A 82 -1.60 -12.05 7.61
CA ALA A 82 -0.89 -12.54 6.44
C ALA A 82 0.08 -13.68 6.76
N PHE A 83 0.83 -13.53 7.85
CA PHE A 83 1.73 -14.58 8.32
C PHE A 83 0.98 -15.88 8.63
N LEU A 84 -0.12 -15.82 9.39
CA LEU A 84 -0.94 -17.01 9.71
C LEU A 84 -1.42 -17.75 8.46
N ARG A 85 -1.80 -17.01 7.42
CA ARG A 85 -2.25 -17.60 6.14
C ARG A 85 -1.11 -18.20 5.32
N SER A 86 0.14 -17.81 5.58
CA SER A 86 1.30 -18.37 4.90
C SER A 86 1.52 -19.83 5.31
N PRO A 87 2.12 -20.68 4.46
CA PRO A 87 2.52 -22.05 4.83
C PRO A 87 3.37 -22.07 6.10
N ASN A 88 4.24 -21.07 6.27
CA ASN A 88 5.12 -21.00 7.44
C ASN A 88 4.35 -20.67 8.73
N GLY A 89 3.27 -19.89 8.65
CA GLY A 89 2.41 -19.56 9.79
C GLY A 89 1.24 -20.53 10.02
N GLY A 90 1.25 -21.68 9.36
CA GLY A 90 0.24 -22.74 9.54
C GLY A 90 -0.82 -22.82 8.45
N GLY A 91 -0.78 -21.95 7.43
CA GLY A 91 -1.63 -22.06 6.24
C GLY A 91 -3.12 -21.87 6.55
N PHE A 92 -3.46 -20.99 7.49
CA PHE A 92 -4.85 -20.79 7.92
C PHE A 92 -5.74 -20.45 6.71
N PRO A 93 -6.86 -21.16 6.50
CA PRO A 93 -7.78 -20.83 5.42
C PRO A 93 -8.32 -19.41 5.53
N ALA A 94 -8.49 -18.70 4.41
CA ALA A 94 -8.95 -17.31 4.41
C ALA A 94 -10.31 -17.13 5.12
N ASN A 95 -11.21 -18.11 5.04
CA ASN A 95 -12.50 -18.10 5.72
C ASN A 95 -12.44 -18.44 7.23
N GLN A 96 -11.26 -18.81 7.74
CA GLN A 96 -11.00 -19.08 9.16
C GLN A 96 -10.19 -17.96 9.82
N VAL A 97 -9.76 -16.94 9.06
CA VAL A 97 -9.04 -15.75 9.57
C VAL A 97 -9.92 -14.52 9.44
N THR A 98 -10.56 -14.12 10.54
CA THR A 98 -11.30 -12.85 10.62
C THR A 98 -10.33 -11.71 10.90
N LEU A 99 -10.23 -10.75 9.99
CA LEU A 99 -9.38 -9.55 10.13
C LEU A 99 -10.25 -8.30 10.27
N LEU A 100 -10.12 -7.59 11.39
CA LEU A 100 -10.86 -6.35 11.68
C LEU A 100 -9.87 -5.19 11.85
N LEU A 101 -9.94 -4.20 10.95
CA LEU A 101 -9.01 -3.07 10.93
C LEU A 101 -9.75 -1.74 11.05
N ASN A 102 -9.24 -0.84 11.90
CA ASN A 102 -9.73 0.54 12.01
C ASN A 102 -11.28 0.60 12.05
N GLN A 103 -11.94 1.28 11.11
CA GLN A 103 -13.41 1.43 11.13
C GLN A 103 -14.20 0.11 11.15
N ASP A 104 -13.62 -0.98 10.63
CA ASP A 104 -14.25 -2.31 10.63
C ASP A 104 -14.14 -2.99 12.00
N ALA A 105 -13.19 -2.57 12.82
CA ALA A 105 -13.01 -3.00 14.20
C ALA A 105 -13.86 -2.16 15.16
N SER A 106 -15.19 -2.18 14.97
CA SER A 106 -16.15 -1.66 15.96
C SER A 106 -16.32 -2.63 17.13
N VAL A 107 -16.77 -2.16 18.29
CA VAL A 107 -17.08 -3.05 19.43
C VAL A 107 -18.08 -4.13 19.03
N SER A 108 -19.11 -3.76 18.26
CA SER A 108 -20.11 -4.71 17.76
C SER A 108 -19.48 -5.78 16.86
N ALA A 109 -18.61 -5.39 15.93
CA ALA A 109 -17.93 -6.33 15.04
C ALA A 109 -16.99 -7.27 15.82
N ILE A 110 -16.21 -6.74 16.77
CA ILE A 110 -15.30 -7.53 17.61
C ILE A 110 -16.10 -8.51 18.48
N ARG A 111 -17.19 -8.07 19.13
CA ARG A 111 -18.08 -8.94 19.91
C ARG A 111 -18.76 -10.00 19.03
N SER A 112 -19.17 -9.64 17.82
CA SER A 112 -19.76 -10.59 16.88
C SER A 112 -18.74 -11.66 16.46
N ALA A 113 -17.51 -11.25 16.12
CA ALA A 113 -16.43 -12.15 15.73
C ALA A 113 -16.05 -13.10 16.87
N LEU A 114 -15.65 -12.56 18.02
CA LEU A 114 -15.16 -13.35 19.16
C LEU A 114 -16.27 -14.08 19.91
N GLY A 115 -17.40 -13.42 20.12
CA GLY A 115 -18.49 -13.94 20.93
C GLY A 115 -19.56 -14.70 20.15
N THR A 116 -19.68 -14.54 18.83
CA THR A 116 -20.78 -15.21 18.08
C THR A 116 -20.27 -16.12 16.99
N ALA A 117 -19.52 -15.60 16.03
CA ALA A 117 -19.06 -16.35 14.87
C ALA A 117 -18.06 -17.43 15.26
N LEU A 118 -17.04 -17.07 16.04
CA LEU A 118 -15.99 -17.99 16.45
C LEU A 118 -16.51 -19.14 17.34
N PRO A 119 -17.29 -18.92 18.42
CA PRO A 119 -17.76 -20.01 19.27
C PRO A 119 -18.77 -20.94 18.59
N ARG A 120 -19.41 -20.49 17.49
CA ARG A 120 -20.29 -21.32 16.67
C ARG A 120 -19.53 -22.22 15.68
N SER A 121 -18.29 -21.88 15.37
CA SER A 121 -17.51 -22.55 14.33
C SER A 121 -16.41 -23.46 14.86
N VAL A 122 -15.92 -23.16 16.07
CA VAL A 122 -14.80 -23.86 16.72
C VAL A 122 -15.26 -25.17 17.37
N GLU A 123 -14.50 -26.24 17.13
CA GLU A 123 -14.69 -27.58 17.67
C GLU A 123 -13.61 -27.93 18.75
N PRO A 124 -13.83 -28.96 19.59
CA PRO A 124 -12.92 -29.38 20.68
C PRO A 124 -11.45 -29.60 20.34
N ASP A 125 -11.12 -30.02 19.11
CA ASP A 125 -9.75 -30.29 18.71
C ASP A 125 -9.05 -29.09 18.01
N ASP A 126 -9.81 -28.01 17.76
CA ASP A 126 -9.33 -26.84 17.04
C ASP A 126 -8.33 -26.02 17.85
N VAL A 127 -7.53 -25.21 17.15
CA VAL A 127 -6.67 -24.18 17.74
C VAL A 127 -7.17 -22.81 17.32
N VAL A 128 -7.27 -21.90 18.28
CA VAL A 128 -7.73 -20.53 18.07
C VAL A 128 -6.59 -19.56 18.34
N VAL A 129 -6.34 -18.64 17.42
CA VAL A 129 -5.41 -17.51 17.60
C VAL A 129 -6.21 -16.22 17.69
N ILE A 130 -6.06 -15.48 18.79
CA ILE A 130 -6.63 -14.15 18.96
C ILE A 130 -5.47 -13.17 18.99
N PHE A 131 -5.41 -12.25 18.03
CA PHE A 131 -4.41 -11.19 18.01
C PHE A 131 -5.09 -9.83 18.14
N PHE A 132 -4.58 -8.99 19.04
CA PHE A 132 -5.06 -7.62 19.21
C PHE A 132 -3.88 -6.64 19.28
N ALA A 133 -3.89 -5.62 18.42
CA ALA A 133 -2.99 -4.47 18.50
C ALA A 133 -3.82 -3.18 18.59
N GLY A 134 -3.56 -2.36 19.62
CA GLY A 134 -4.35 -1.16 19.85
C GLY A 134 -4.21 -0.56 21.25
N HIS A 135 -5.13 0.34 21.59
CA HIS A 135 -5.24 0.93 22.92
C HIS A 135 -5.98 0.01 23.86
N GLY A 136 -5.51 -0.03 25.09
CA GLY A 136 -6.30 -0.47 26.23
C GLY A 136 -6.29 0.61 27.31
N VAL A 137 -7.33 0.66 28.11
CA VAL A 137 -7.49 1.64 29.21
C VAL A 137 -8.05 0.95 30.45
N VAL A 138 -7.94 1.62 31.60
CA VAL A 138 -8.54 1.16 32.85
C VAL A 138 -9.43 2.27 33.40
N GLU A 139 -10.64 1.89 33.79
CA GLU A 139 -11.58 2.73 34.54
C GLU A 139 -11.59 2.28 36.01
N GLY A 140 -11.23 3.19 36.92
CA GLY A 140 -11.10 2.87 38.34
C GLY A 140 -10.00 1.85 38.65
N GLU A 141 -10.20 1.05 39.71
CA GLU A 141 -9.25 0.00 40.14
C GLU A 141 -9.63 -1.41 39.68
N ARG A 142 -10.75 -1.57 38.94
CA ARG A 142 -11.35 -2.90 38.69
C ARG A 142 -11.64 -3.23 37.24
N ASP A 143 -11.76 -2.25 36.36
CA ASP A 143 -12.29 -2.48 35.01
C ASP A 143 -11.27 -2.12 33.92
N GLY A 144 -10.71 -3.14 33.28
CA GLY A 144 -9.84 -3.00 32.11
C GLY A 144 -10.62 -3.15 30.80
N TYR A 145 -10.28 -2.33 29.81
CA TYR A 145 -10.94 -2.28 28.51
C TYR A 145 -9.93 -2.28 27.36
N LEU A 146 -10.31 -2.94 26.26
CA LEU A 146 -9.68 -2.78 24.94
C LEU A 146 -10.53 -1.82 24.11
N LEU A 147 -9.88 -0.83 23.50
CA LEU A 147 -10.58 0.16 22.67
C LEU A 147 -10.75 -0.36 21.25
N ALA A 148 -11.97 -0.22 20.75
CA ALA A 148 -12.34 -0.39 19.35
C ALA A 148 -12.36 0.97 18.64
N HIS A 149 -12.55 0.98 17.31
CA HIS A 149 -12.59 2.23 16.56
C HIS A 149 -13.69 3.19 17.04
N ASP A 150 -14.84 2.68 17.43
CA ASP A 150 -15.99 3.46 17.88
C ASP A 150 -16.04 3.69 19.40
N SER A 151 -14.98 3.33 20.13
CA SER A 151 -14.92 3.54 21.58
C SER A 151 -14.86 5.00 21.96
N ASP A 152 -15.68 5.37 22.94
CA ASP A 152 -15.77 6.70 23.52
C ASP A 152 -15.08 6.74 24.89
N PRO A 153 -14.03 7.56 25.08
CA PRO A 153 -13.41 7.82 26.39
C PRO A 153 -14.38 8.09 27.54
N GLN A 154 -15.48 8.77 27.25
CA GLN A 154 -16.43 9.22 28.27
C GLN A 154 -17.47 8.16 28.60
N ASN A 155 -17.48 7.04 27.86
CA ASN A 155 -18.47 5.99 28.00
C ASN A 155 -17.88 4.60 27.70
N LEU A 156 -16.79 4.27 28.40
CA LEU A 156 -16.04 3.03 28.19
C LEU A 156 -16.90 1.78 28.39
N TYR A 157 -17.75 1.77 29.42
CA TYR A 157 -18.62 0.64 29.73
C TYR A 157 -19.50 0.20 28.54
N ALA A 158 -20.09 1.16 27.81
CA ALA A 158 -20.97 0.86 26.69
C ALA A 158 -20.23 0.68 25.36
N THR A 159 -19.09 1.37 25.20
CA THR A 159 -18.45 1.56 23.89
C THR A 159 -17.04 0.99 23.79
N ALA A 160 -16.51 0.33 24.81
CA ALA A 160 -15.26 -0.43 24.74
C ALA A 160 -15.51 -1.91 25.05
N LEU A 161 -14.53 -2.77 24.72
CA LEU A 161 -14.60 -4.20 25.03
C LEU A 161 -14.00 -4.45 26.42
N PRO A 162 -14.79 -4.85 27.43
CA PRO A 162 -14.24 -5.21 28.74
C PRO A 162 -13.32 -6.44 28.64
N ILE A 163 -12.14 -6.38 29.24
CA ILE A 163 -11.20 -7.51 29.27
C ILE A 163 -11.80 -8.69 30.04
N ALA A 164 -12.63 -8.43 31.05
CA ALA A 164 -13.40 -9.48 31.74
C ALA A 164 -14.48 -10.13 30.85
N GLU A 165 -14.95 -9.45 29.80
CA GLU A 165 -15.81 -10.07 28.79
C GLU A 165 -15.00 -10.94 27.84
N LEU A 166 -13.82 -10.48 27.41
CA LEU A 166 -12.88 -11.28 26.63
C LEU A 166 -12.49 -12.58 27.36
N ASP A 167 -12.20 -12.49 28.66
CA ASP A 167 -11.91 -13.64 29.52
C ASP A 167 -13.06 -14.66 29.52
N ARG A 168 -14.30 -14.22 29.75
CA ARG A 168 -15.49 -15.09 29.70
C ARG A 168 -15.71 -15.71 28.32
N ILE A 169 -15.48 -14.96 27.25
CA ILE A 169 -15.56 -15.51 25.88
C ILE A 169 -14.55 -16.65 25.72
N ILE A 170 -13.29 -16.42 26.11
CA ILE A 170 -12.22 -17.41 25.97
C ILE A 170 -12.46 -18.64 26.87
N THR A 171 -12.86 -18.44 28.11
CA THR A 171 -12.95 -19.52 29.11
C THR A 171 -14.27 -20.27 29.11
N GLU A 172 -15.37 -19.61 28.76
CA GLU A 172 -16.72 -20.19 28.88
C GLU A 172 -17.36 -20.53 27.53
N ARG A 173 -16.93 -19.87 26.43
CA ARG A 173 -17.61 -19.98 25.12
C ARG A 173 -16.77 -20.68 24.06
N ILE A 174 -15.48 -20.39 24.00
CA ILE A 174 -14.58 -21.02 23.03
C ILE A 174 -14.22 -22.43 23.54
N ARG A 175 -14.66 -23.46 22.82
CA ARG A 175 -14.40 -24.86 23.17
C ARG A 175 -13.17 -25.42 22.46
N ALA A 176 -12.19 -24.61 22.12
CA ALA A 176 -10.98 -25.06 21.43
C ALA A 176 -10.09 -25.89 22.35
N ARG A 177 -9.26 -26.76 21.77
CA ARG A 177 -8.19 -27.45 22.49
C ARG A 177 -7.19 -26.47 23.08
N SER A 178 -6.83 -25.47 22.27
CA SER A 178 -5.88 -24.42 22.65
C SER A 178 -6.34 -23.06 22.14
N VAL A 179 -6.18 -22.04 22.98
CA VAL A 179 -6.37 -20.64 22.60
C VAL A 179 -5.05 -19.90 22.80
N ILE A 180 -4.55 -19.26 21.75
CA ILE A 180 -3.34 -18.43 21.77
C ILE A 180 -3.79 -16.97 21.69
N LEU A 181 -3.72 -16.27 22.81
CA LEU A 181 -3.97 -14.82 22.89
C LEU A 181 -2.66 -14.07 22.76
N ILE A 182 -2.56 -13.23 21.73
CA ILE A 182 -1.43 -12.33 21.49
C ILE A 182 -1.93 -10.90 21.56
N ALA A 183 -1.36 -10.08 22.43
CA ALA A 183 -1.79 -8.70 22.59
C ALA A 183 -0.62 -7.73 22.61
N ASP A 184 -0.57 -6.85 21.61
CA ASP A 184 0.28 -5.65 21.59
C ASP A 184 -0.57 -4.43 21.97
N ALA A 185 -1.05 -4.43 23.21
CA ALA A 185 -1.98 -3.42 23.72
C ALA A 185 -1.47 -2.82 25.01
N CYS A 186 -0.84 -1.65 24.93
CA CYS A 186 -0.57 -0.77 26.07
C CYS A 186 -0.03 0.60 25.59
N HIS A 187 -0.83 1.32 24.80
CA HIS A 187 -0.50 2.68 24.33
C HIS A 187 -1.20 3.81 25.12
N ALA A 188 -1.80 3.49 26.28
CA ALA A 188 -2.62 4.40 27.09
C ALA A 188 -1.93 5.72 27.52
N GLY A 189 -0.59 5.77 27.50
CA GLY A 189 0.19 6.91 27.97
C GLY A 189 -0.08 8.23 27.23
N LYS A 190 -0.66 8.22 26.03
CA LYS A 190 -1.07 9.44 25.31
C LYS A 190 -2.50 9.89 25.61
N LEU A 191 -3.31 9.07 26.28
CA LEU A 191 -4.74 9.34 26.45
C LEU A 191 -5.02 10.33 27.58
N GLY A 192 -4.26 10.31 28.67
CA GLY A 192 -4.39 11.32 29.76
C GLY A 192 -5.71 11.24 30.55
N TRP A 193 -6.44 10.13 30.45
CA TRP A 193 -7.82 10.00 30.94
C TRP A 193 -7.97 9.45 32.35
N THR A 194 -6.89 9.34 33.11
CA THR A 194 -6.94 8.93 34.51
C THR A 194 -6.26 9.97 35.38
N SER A 195 -6.92 10.35 36.48
CA SER A 195 -6.47 11.36 37.46
C SER A 195 -5.20 10.93 38.22
N ARG A 196 -4.77 9.68 38.06
CA ARG A 196 -3.45 9.15 38.43
C ARG A 196 -2.82 8.50 37.20
N ALA A 197 -2.33 9.33 36.31
CA ALA A 197 -1.79 8.93 35.01
C ALA A 197 -0.83 7.74 35.14
N THR A 198 0.12 7.74 36.07
CA THR A 198 1.14 6.69 36.18
C THR A 198 0.65 5.32 36.67
N GLU A 199 -0.40 5.23 37.50
CA GLU A 199 -0.83 3.95 38.11
C GLU A 199 -1.87 3.19 37.28
N ALA A 200 -2.84 3.89 36.67
CA ALA A 200 -3.88 3.24 35.85
C ALA A 200 -3.36 2.79 34.47
N GLN A 201 -2.29 3.42 33.97
CA GLN A 201 -1.61 3.06 32.72
C GLN A 201 -0.89 1.70 32.80
N ILE A 202 -0.60 1.22 34.02
CA ILE A 202 0.13 -0.01 34.38
C ILE A 202 -0.83 -1.21 34.64
N MET A 203 -2.14 -1.02 34.45
CA MET A 203 -3.14 -2.04 34.86
C MET A 203 -3.75 -2.84 33.71
N VAL A 204 -3.75 -2.38 32.45
CA VAL A 204 -4.33 -3.13 31.31
C VAL A 204 -3.64 -4.48 31.12
N ASN A 205 -2.31 -4.48 31.04
CA ASN A 205 -1.51 -5.70 30.91
C ASN A 205 -1.68 -6.63 32.12
N ARG A 206 -2.00 -6.09 33.31
CA ARG A 206 -2.36 -6.90 34.48
C ARG A 206 -3.64 -7.68 34.22
N TYR A 207 -4.70 -7.03 33.72
CA TYR A 207 -5.95 -7.70 33.36
C TYR A 207 -5.75 -8.72 32.22
N LEU A 208 -4.95 -8.39 31.20
CA LEU A 208 -4.61 -9.33 30.13
C LEU A 208 -3.82 -10.55 30.63
N ASP A 209 -2.96 -10.39 31.66
CA ASP A 209 -2.23 -11.50 32.29
C ASP A 209 -3.19 -12.50 32.96
N GLU A 210 -4.34 -12.01 33.47
CA GLU A 210 -5.41 -12.82 34.10
C GLU A 210 -6.29 -13.58 33.11
N VAL A 211 -6.41 -13.13 31.86
CA VAL A 211 -7.31 -13.73 30.85
C VAL A 211 -7.02 -15.21 30.63
N GLY A 212 -7.98 -16.09 30.89
CA GLY A 212 -7.84 -17.52 30.70
C GLY A 212 -6.93 -18.19 31.72
N LYS A 213 -6.64 -17.57 32.87
CA LYS A 213 -5.92 -18.26 33.96
C LYS A 213 -6.70 -19.42 34.55
N SER A 214 -8.03 -19.32 34.60
CA SER A 214 -8.93 -20.38 35.05
C SER A 214 -9.19 -21.44 33.98
N GLY A 215 -8.89 -21.14 32.70
CA GLY A 215 -9.11 -22.03 31.56
C GLY A 215 -7.93 -22.95 31.29
N LYS A 216 -8.21 -24.20 30.90
CA LYS A 216 -7.19 -25.12 30.37
C LYS A 216 -6.86 -24.75 28.92
N GLY A 217 -5.59 -24.85 28.53
CA GLY A 217 -5.18 -24.68 27.12
C GLY A 217 -5.03 -23.24 26.62
N VAL A 218 -5.00 -22.23 27.49
CA VAL A 218 -4.78 -20.83 27.07
C VAL A 218 -3.30 -20.45 27.19
N LEU A 219 -2.69 -20.06 26.07
CA LEU A 219 -1.38 -19.42 25.98
C LEU A 219 -1.56 -17.92 25.76
N ARG A 220 -0.93 -17.09 26.57
CA ARG A 220 -0.92 -15.64 26.42
C ARG A 220 0.49 -15.17 26.06
N ILE A 221 0.61 -14.29 25.06
CA ILE A 221 1.85 -13.60 24.70
C ILE A 221 1.53 -12.09 24.64
N LEU A 222 2.05 -11.35 25.59
CA LEU A 222 1.82 -9.92 25.76
C LEU A 222 3.05 -9.14 25.33
N GLY A 223 2.83 -8.03 24.63
CA GLY A 223 3.92 -7.20 24.10
C GLY A 223 4.74 -6.49 25.16
N SER A 224 4.18 -6.29 26.35
CA SER A 224 4.81 -5.59 27.48
C SER A 224 4.43 -6.25 28.81
N ARG A 225 5.25 -6.03 29.85
CA ARG A 225 4.91 -6.39 31.24
C ARG A 225 3.76 -5.51 31.74
N ALA A 226 3.14 -5.93 32.84
CA ALA A 226 2.06 -5.19 33.51
C ALA A 226 2.40 -3.70 33.68
N ASP A 227 3.63 -3.39 34.09
CA ASP A 227 4.14 -2.07 34.42
C ASP A 227 4.79 -1.30 33.26
N GLN A 228 4.61 -1.74 32.01
CA GLN A 228 5.32 -1.19 30.86
C GLN A 228 4.39 -0.87 29.69
N ARG A 229 4.82 0.09 28.85
CA ARG A 229 4.09 0.51 27.63
C ARG A 229 4.57 -0.24 26.39
N SER A 230 3.70 -0.32 25.39
CA SER A 230 4.06 -0.72 24.02
C SER A 230 4.51 0.48 23.19
N TYR A 231 5.51 0.27 22.33
CA TYR A 231 6.07 1.30 21.44
C TYR A 231 5.87 0.94 19.96
N GLU A 232 5.62 1.96 19.13
CA GLU A 232 5.52 1.84 17.67
C GLU A 232 6.39 2.90 16.98
N SER A 233 6.96 2.56 15.82
CA SER A 233 7.85 3.45 15.06
C SER A 233 8.06 2.95 13.62
N GLU A 234 8.36 3.88 12.71
CA GLU A 234 8.78 3.58 11.33
C GLU A 234 10.09 2.79 11.25
N GLN A 235 10.97 2.89 12.26
CA GLN A 235 12.26 2.20 12.24
C GLN A 235 12.14 0.67 12.21
N TRP A 236 11.04 0.13 12.72
CA TRP A 236 10.76 -1.29 12.74
C TRP A 236 9.99 -1.68 11.49
N GLY A 237 10.69 -2.16 10.46
CA GLY A 237 10.08 -2.67 9.23
C GLY A 237 9.30 -1.64 8.40
N GLY A 238 9.62 -0.34 8.54
CA GLY A 238 8.89 0.74 7.88
C GLY A 238 7.58 1.12 8.55
N GLY A 239 7.36 0.73 9.81
CA GLY A 239 6.17 1.09 10.61
C GLY A 239 5.49 -0.11 11.25
N HIS A 240 5.83 -0.38 12.51
CA HIS A 240 5.25 -1.46 13.33
C HIS A 240 5.33 -1.13 14.82
N GLY A 241 4.55 -1.83 15.65
CA GLY A 241 4.86 -2.05 17.06
C GLY A 241 6.16 -2.86 17.20
N VAL A 242 7.05 -2.48 18.12
CA VAL A 242 8.35 -3.18 18.30
C VAL A 242 8.16 -4.66 18.62
N PHE A 243 7.19 -4.98 19.47
CA PHE A 243 6.88 -6.37 19.79
C PHE A 243 6.38 -7.12 18.56
N THR A 244 5.40 -6.58 17.83
CA THR A 244 4.85 -7.26 16.65
C THR A 244 5.92 -7.45 15.56
N HIS A 245 6.79 -6.46 15.36
CA HIS A 245 7.90 -6.56 14.42
C HIS A 245 8.81 -7.76 14.72
N PHE A 246 9.29 -7.87 15.97
CA PHE A 246 10.17 -8.97 16.37
C PHE A 246 9.42 -10.30 16.51
N LEU A 247 8.14 -10.30 16.88
CA LEU A 247 7.31 -11.50 16.87
C LEU A 247 7.27 -12.11 15.47
N LEU A 248 7.01 -11.29 14.45
CA LEU A 248 7.01 -11.72 13.06
C LEU A 248 8.39 -12.20 12.60
N LYS A 249 9.50 -11.54 12.98
CA LYS A 249 10.86 -12.02 12.64
C LYS A 249 11.19 -13.35 13.30
N GLY A 250 10.85 -13.50 14.58
CA GLY A 250 11.03 -14.73 15.34
C GLY A 250 10.27 -15.89 14.70
N LEU A 251 8.98 -15.71 14.44
CA LEU A 251 8.11 -16.70 13.77
C LEU A 251 8.56 -17.05 12.34
N LYS A 252 9.25 -16.14 11.65
CA LYS A 252 9.84 -16.38 10.32
C LYS A 252 11.18 -17.13 10.37
N GLY A 253 11.64 -17.52 11.56
CA GLY A 253 12.79 -18.39 11.76
C GLY A 253 13.95 -17.77 12.53
N GLU A 254 13.90 -16.49 12.90
CA GLU A 254 14.96 -15.95 13.77
C GLU A 254 14.89 -16.50 15.20
N ALA A 255 13.74 -17.04 15.60
CA ALA A 255 13.60 -17.74 16.88
C ALA A 255 14.00 -19.22 16.81
N ASP A 256 14.09 -19.84 15.61
CA ASP A 256 14.46 -21.25 15.44
C ASP A 256 15.93 -21.47 15.84
N LYS A 257 16.14 -21.80 17.12
CA LYS A 257 17.46 -21.81 17.74
C LYS A 257 18.15 -23.14 17.52
N ASP A 258 17.40 -24.23 17.53
CA ASP A 258 17.91 -25.58 17.26
C ASP A 258 17.98 -25.92 15.76
N LYS A 259 17.39 -25.07 14.91
CA LYS A 259 17.37 -25.19 13.44
C LYS A 259 16.66 -26.46 12.98
N ASP A 260 15.68 -26.94 13.76
CA ASP A 260 14.85 -28.09 13.41
C ASP A 260 13.80 -27.74 12.33
N GLY A 261 13.66 -26.45 12.01
CA GLY A 261 12.69 -25.95 11.03
C GLY A 261 11.28 -25.78 11.61
N VAL A 262 11.11 -25.81 12.94
CA VAL A 262 9.84 -25.62 13.63
C VAL A 262 10.04 -24.61 14.76
N VAL A 263 9.50 -23.40 14.59
CA VAL A 263 9.57 -22.37 15.62
C VAL A 263 8.54 -22.66 16.71
N ARG A 264 9.01 -22.93 17.92
CA ARG A 264 8.17 -23.29 19.07
C ARG A 264 7.89 -22.10 19.98
N ALA A 265 6.84 -22.21 20.80
CA ALA A 265 6.47 -21.17 21.76
C ALA A 265 7.62 -20.79 22.70
N ALA A 266 8.38 -21.76 23.23
CA ALA A 266 9.51 -21.45 24.10
C ALA A 266 10.61 -20.63 23.39
N GLU A 267 10.89 -20.95 22.14
CA GLU A 267 11.90 -20.27 21.33
C GLU A 267 11.50 -18.84 20.99
N VAL A 268 10.24 -18.64 20.58
CA VAL A 268 9.69 -17.29 20.33
C VAL A 268 9.80 -16.45 21.59
N LEU A 269 9.51 -17.01 22.75
CA LEU A 269 9.59 -16.28 24.01
C LEU A 269 11.02 -15.97 24.42
N GLU A 270 11.96 -16.90 24.25
CA GLU A 270 13.37 -16.63 24.48
C GLU A 270 13.87 -15.50 23.55
N TYR A 271 13.57 -15.60 22.25
CA TYR A 271 13.94 -14.60 21.24
C TYR A 271 13.37 -13.22 21.57
N LEU A 272 12.08 -13.13 21.90
CA LEU A 272 11.41 -11.86 22.22
C LEU A 272 11.91 -11.25 23.53
N SER A 273 12.21 -12.08 24.53
CA SER A 273 12.73 -11.63 25.82
C SER A 273 14.14 -11.06 25.71
N ASP A 274 14.89 -11.44 24.68
CA ASP A 274 16.23 -10.91 24.41
C ASP A 274 16.20 -9.68 23.48
N THR A 275 15.43 -9.74 22.38
CA THR A 275 15.48 -8.73 21.32
C THR A 275 14.73 -7.45 21.64
N VAL A 276 13.49 -7.53 22.12
CA VAL A 276 12.64 -6.35 22.35
C VAL A 276 13.22 -5.42 23.43
N PRO A 277 13.76 -5.92 24.57
CA PRO A 277 14.44 -5.06 25.53
C PRO A 277 15.71 -4.41 24.95
N LYS A 278 16.52 -5.12 24.15
CA LYS A 278 17.72 -4.53 23.53
C LYS A 278 17.35 -3.35 22.63
N GLU A 279 16.32 -3.52 21.82
CA GLU A 279 15.86 -2.53 20.83
C GLU A 279 15.19 -1.32 21.46
N THR A 280 14.50 -1.54 22.58
CA THR A 280 13.84 -0.47 23.33
C THR A 280 14.70 0.13 24.44
N LYS A 281 15.96 -0.28 24.58
CA LYS A 281 16.84 0.12 25.71
C LYS A 281 16.20 -0.19 27.07
N ALA A 282 15.68 -1.40 27.19
CA ALA A 282 14.97 -1.97 28.34
C ALA A 282 13.67 -1.22 28.72
N LEU A 283 13.04 -0.53 27.77
CA LEU A 283 11.78 0.16 28.03
C LEU A 283 10.54 -0.72 27.84
N GLN A 284 10.66 -1.84 27.12
CA GLN A 284 9.58 -2.79 26.88
C GLN A 284 10.10 -4.22 26.98
N HIS A 285 9.42 -5.05 27.77
CA HIS A 285 9.72 -6.47 27.93
C HIS A 285 8.47 -7.28 27.63
N PRO A 286 8.49 -8.12 26.58
CA PRO A 286 7.41 -9.05 26.33
C PRO A 286 7.27 -10.06 27.47
N ARG A 287 6.06 -10.59 27.64
CA ARG A 287 5.76 -11.58 28.67
C ARG A 287 4.84 -12.64 28.08
N ALA A 288 5.03 -13.89 28.48
CA ALA A 288 4.00 -14.91 28.29
C ALA A 288 3.54 -15.49 29.61
N ALA A 289 2.28 -15.93 29.61
CA ALA A 289 1.63 -16.53 30.75
C ALA A 289 0.67 -17.63 30.28
N GLY A 290 0.44 -18.62 31.14
CA GLY A 290 -0.41 -19.77 30.83
C GLY A 290 0.30 -21.08 31.11
N SER A 291 -0.39 -22.19 30.81
CA SER A 291 0.20 -23.52 30.85
C SER A 291 0.95 -23.73 29.54
N ILE A 292 2.12 -23.12 29.40
CA ILE A 292 2.93 -23.17 28.19
C ILE A 292 3.38 -24.63 27.98
N ASP A 293 2.90 -25.32 26.94
CA ASP A 293 3.67 -26.45 26.41
C ASP A 293 4.83 -25.82 25.62
N PRO A 294 6.08 -25.89 26.13
CA PRO A 294 7.22 -25.25 25.47
C PRO A 294 7.45 -25.79 24.06
N ARG A 295 6.85 -26.95 23.72
CA ARG A 295 6.98 -27.58 22.42
C ARG A 295 5.89 -27.19 21.43
N LEU A 296 4.90 -26.39 21.84
CA LEU A 296 3.80 -25.96 20.96
C LEU A 296 4.38 -25.27 19.72
N PRO A 297 4.22 -25.83 18.52
CA PRO A 297 4.70 -25.20 17.30
C PRO A 297 3.86 -23.96 16.99
N LEU A 298 4.53 -22.83 16.78
CA LEU A 298 3.90 -21.57 16.37
C LEU A 298 4.17 -21.24 14.89
N ALA A 299 5.23 -21.80 14.31
CA ALA A 299 5.52 -21.74 12.88
C ALA A 299 6.28 -22.97 12.41
N VAL A 300 6.21 -23.28 11.11
CA VAL A 300 7.02 -24.33 10.47
C VAL A 300 7.75 -23.73 9.29
N LEU A 301 9.07 -23.79 9.29
CA LEU A 301 9.90 -23.30 8.19
C LEU A 301 9.89 -24.35 7.07
N SER A 302 9.29 -24.03 5.94
CA SER A 302 9.35 -24.89 4.76
C SER A 302 10.80 -25.18 4.37
N LYS A 303 11.21 -26.46 4.36
CA LYS A 303 12.53 -26.88 3.89
C LYS A 303 12.68 -26.41 2.44
N ALA A 304 13.56 -25.44 2.22
CA ALA A 304 14.05 -25.15 0.88
C ALA A 304 14.58 -26.47 0.29
N THR A 305 13.99 -26.92 -0.82
CA THR A 305 14.54 -28.03 -1.60
C THR A 305 16.03 -27.72 -1.85
N PRO A 306 16.97 -28.62 -1.53
CA PRO A 306 18.39 -28.35 -1.69
C PRO A 306 18.68 -28.01 -3.14
N ILE A 307 19.08 -26.77 -3.40
CA ILE A 307 19.59 -26.37 -4.71
C ILE A 307 20.99 -26.98 -4.80
N THR A 308 21.13 -28.00 -5.65
CA THR A 308 22.44 -28.46 -6.13
C THR A 308 23.19 -27.23 -6.63
N LYS A 309 24.37 -26.96 -6.07
CA LYS A 309 25.24 -25.85 -6.45
C LYS A 309 25.56 -25.98 -7.95
N THR A 310 24.82 -25.28 -8.79
CA THR A 310 25.25 -24.99 -10.16
C THR A 310 25.97 -23.64 -10.11
N GLU A 311 27.16 -23.60 -10.73
CA GLU A 311 28.09 -22.48 -10.72
C GLU A 311 27.43 -21.14 -11.02
N VAL A 312 27.81 -20.14 -10.22
CA VAL A 312 27.41 -18.75 -10.35
C VAL A 312 28.16 -18.15 -11.53
N GLU A 313 27.49 -17.97 -12.68
CA GLU A 313 27.90 -16.93 -13.62
C GLU A 313 27.58 -15.57 -13.00
N LYS A 314 28.63 -14.78 -12.77
CA LYS A 314 28.56 -13.40 -12.29
C LYS A 314 27.82 -12.55 -13.32
N VAL A 315 26.54 -12.26 -13.08
CA VAL A 315 25.83 -11.15 -13.70
C VAL A 315 25.74 -10.02 -12.67
N THR A 316 26.22 -8.84 -13.04
CA THR A 316 26.22 -7.62 -12.23
C THR A 316 24.77 -7.29 -11.80
N PRO A 317 24.48 -7.02 -10.51
CA PRO A 317 23.10 -6.81 -10.06
C PRO A 317 22.54 -5.48 -10.57
N ALA A 318 21.31 -5.49 -11.10
CA ALA A 318 20.55 -4.26 -11.31
C ALA A 318 20.25 -3.59 -9.95
N ALA A 319 20.39 -2.26 -9.89
CA ALA A 319 20.24 -1.46 -8.67
C ALA A 319 18.79 -1.34 -8.15
N SER A 320 17.81 -1.62 -9.01
CA SER A 320 16.39 -1.72 -8.67
C SER A 320 15.71 -2.73 -9.59
N VAL A 321 14.93 -3.65 -9.02
CA VAL A 321 14.21 -4.70 -9.75
C VAL A 321 12.71 -4.43 -9.68
N THR A 322 12.02 -4.69 -10.78
CA THR A 322 10.55 -4.67 -10.85
C THR A 322 10.01 -6.10 -10.85
N LEU A 323 9.10 -6.41 -9.93
CA LEU A 323 8.35 -7.66 -9.90
C LEU A 323 6.92 -7.43 -10.40
N GLU A 324 6.53 -8.10 -11.47
CA GLU A 324 5.15 -8.16 -11.95
C GLU A 324 4.55 -9.52 -11.60
N ILE A 325 3.50 -9.53 -10.79
CA ILE A 325 2.74 -10.73 -10.47
C ILE A 325 1.45 -10.71 -11.27
N ARG A 326 1.15 -11.80 -11.97
CA ARG A 326 -0.08 -11.98 -12.74
C ARG A 326 -0.88 -13.12 -12.11
N GLY A 327 -2.15 -12.91 -11.81
CA GLY A 327 -2.95 -13.89 -11.07
C GLY A 327 -4.40 -13.44 -10.86
N LEU A 328 -5.12 -14.10 -9.95
CA LEU A 328 -6.52 -13.83 -9.68
C LEU A 328 -6.71 -12.43 -9.06
N PRO A 329 -7.58 -11.55 -9.60
CA PRO A 329 -7.92 -10.28 -8.97
C PRO A 329 -8.31 -10.40 -7.50
N GLY A 330 -7.87 -9.44 -6.68
CA GLY A 330 -8.14 -9.44 -5.25
C GLY A 330 -7.22 -10.34 -4.43
N SER A 331 -6.32 -11.11 -5.07
CA SER A 331 -5.31 -11.88 -4.35
C SER A 331 -4.36 -10.98 -3.58
N ASP A 332 -4.17 -11.23 -2.30
CA ASP A 332 -3.20 -10.50 -1.48
C ASP A 332 -1.79 -11.00 -1.79
N VAL A 333 -0.89 -10.09 -2.14
CA VAL A 333 0.50 -10.41 -2.47
C VAL A 333 1.43 -9.89 -1.38
N TYR A 334 2.37 -10.73 -0.99
CA TYR A 334 3.36 -10.43 0.01
C TYR A 334 4.77 -10.71 -0.54
N LEU A 335 5.73 -9.86 -0.14
CA LEU A 335 7.14 -10.12 -0.32
C LEU A 335 7.84 -9.99 1.02
N ASN A 336 8.66 -10.98 1.36
CA ASN A 336 9.30 -11.14 2.65
C ASN A 336 8.28 -10.98 3.79
N ASN A 337 7.08 -11.54 3.57
CA ASN A 337 5.93 -11.47 4.48
C ASN A 337 5.54 -10.04 4.90
N SER A 338 5.67 -9.09 3.97
CA SER A 338 5.12 -7.74 4.07
C SER A 338 4.12 -7.57 2.93
N PHE A 339 2.92 -7.07 3.24
CA PHE A 339 1.89 -6.83 2.23
C PHE A 339 2.38 -5.83 1.18
N LYS A 340 2.33 -6.22 -0.09
CA LYS A 340 2.74 -5.39 -1.23
C LYS A 340 1.58 -4.89 -2.09
N GLY A 341 0.37 -5.38 -1.82
CA GLY A 341 -0.84 -4.98 -2.52
C GLY A 341 -1.67 -6.17 -2.95
N LYS A 342 -2.90 -5.88 -3.37
CA LYS A 342 -3.75 -6.86 -4.03
C LYS A 342 -3.42 -6.93 -5.53
N ILE A 343 -3.53 -8.11 -6.12
CA ILE A 343 -3.57 -8.24 -7.58
C ILE A 343 -4.70 -7.36 -8.07
N ARG A 344 -4.31 -6.37 -8.87
CA ARG A 344 -5.25 -5.40 -9.40
C ARG A 344 -6.18 -6.14 -10.35
N PRO A 345 -7.40 -5.65 -10.53
CA PRO A 345 -8.35 -6.29 -11.43
C PRO A 345 -7.93 -6.38 -12.89
N ASN A 346 -6.88 -5.68 -13.36
CA ASN A 346 -6.23 -5.99 -14.63
C ASN A 346 -5.50 -7.36 -14.64
N GLY A 347 -5.59 -8.13 -13.55
CA GLY A 347 -4.96 -9.43 -13.36
C GLY A 347 -3.49 -9.34 -12.96
N SER A 348 -2.97 -8.17 -12.57
CA SER A 348 -1.58 -8.03 -12.15
C SER A 348 -1.33 -7.06 -11.00
N LEU A 349 -0.25 -7.30 -10.26
CA LEU A 349 0.37 -6.37 -9.33
C LEU A 349 1.80 -6.10 -9.80
N ILE A 350 2.18 -4.83 -9.90
CA ILE A 350 3.56 -4.44 -10.21
C ILE A 350 4.14 -3.82 -8.95
N ILE A 351 5.30 -4.33 -8.53
CA ILE A 351 6.07 -3.88 -7.39
C ILE A 351 7.43 -3.40 -7.93
N GLU A 352 7.67 -2.11 -7.87
CA GLU A 352 8.88 -1.48 -8.39
C GLU A 352 9.90 -1.25 -7.27
N GLN A 353 11.13 -0.90 -7.64
CA GLN A 353 12.20 -0.52 -6.71
C GLN A 353 12.57 -1.59 -5.68
N LEU A 354 12.44 -2.87 -6.03
CA LEU A 354 12.90 -3.96 -5.18
C LEU A 354 14.42 -4.08 -5.22
N LYS A 355 15.02 -4.51 -4.11
CA LYS A 355 16.44 -4.90 -4.09
C LYS A 355 16.62 -6.15 -4.93
N SER A 356 17.76 -6.29 -5.60
CA SER A 356 18.14 -7.55 -6.23
C SER A 356 18.57 -8.56 -5.16
N GLY A 357 18.25 -9.84 -5.37
CA GLY A 357 18.54 -10.90 -4.41
C GLY A 357 17.42 -11.92 -4.25
N GLN A 358 17.47 -12.70 -3.17
CA GLN A 358 16.45 -13.70 -2.84
C GLN A 358 15.33 -13.06 -2.02
N HIS A 359 14.09 -13.25 -2.45
CA HIS A 359 12.89 -12.77 -1.77
C HIS A 359 11.92 -13.91 -1.54
N GLU A 360 11.36 -14.02 -0.34
CA GLU A 360 10.22 -14.88 -0.08
C GLU A 360 8.97 -14.24 -0.68
N PHE A 361 8.35 -14.89 -1.65
CA PHE A 361 7.12 -14.45 -2.27
C PHE A 361 5.98 -15.29 -1.76
N SER A 362 4.89 -14.65 -1.35
CA SER A 362 3.64 -15.35 -1.08
C SER A 362 2.43 -14.65 -1.66
N ILE A 363 1.42 -15.44 -2.02
CA ILE A 363 0.17 -14.95 -2.60
C ILE A 363 -1.01 -15.73 -2.04
N ASP A 364 -1.99 -15.01 -1.51
CA ASP A 364 -3.28 -15.51 -1.03
C ASP A 364 -4.33 -15.18 -2.09
N SER A 365 -4.84 -16.20 -2.78
CA SER A 365 -5.85 -16.04 -3.82
C SER A 365 -7.23 -16.40 -3.29
N PRO A 366 -8.27 -15.58 -3.51
CA PRO A 366 -9.64 -15.90 -3.08
C PRO A 366 -10.06 -17.32 -3.46
N GLY A 367 -10.39 -18.13 -2.45
CA GLY A 367 -10.84 -19.53 -2.64
C GLY A 367 -9.72 -20.53 -2.95
N ALA A 368 -8.45 -20.19 -2.75
CA ALA A 368 -7.31 -21.08 -2.96
C ALA A 368 -6.28 -20.94 -1.81
N SER A 369 -5.36 -21.90 -1.67
CA SER A 369 -4.36 -21.83 -0.57
C SER A 369 -3.27 -20.83 -0.88
N THR A 370 -2.64 -20.29 0.16
CA THR A 370 -1.48 -19.41 -0.01
C THR A 370 -0.32 -20.18 -0.64
N VAL A 371 0.18 -19.69 -1.78
CA VAL A 371 1.43 -20.20 -2.37
C VAL A 371 2.58 -19.38 -1.82
N THR A 372 3.66 -20.06 -1.40
CA THR A 372 4.90 -19.40 -0.98
C THR A 372 6.10 -20.00 -1.71
N GLN A 373 7.01 -19.17 -2.20
CA GLN A 373 8.22 -19.58 -2.91
C GLN A 373 9.35 -18.56 -2.75
N MET A 374 10.60 -19.03 -2.72
CA MET A 374 11.78 -18.16 -2.90
C MET A 374 11.92 -17.71 -4.37
N LEU A 375 11.86 -16.40 -4.60
CA LEU A 375 12.12 -15.74 -5.86
C LEU A 375 13.52 -15.13 -5.87
N ALA A 376 14.34 -15.56 -6.82
CA ALA A 376 15.58 -14.88 -7.16
C ALA A 376 15.26 -13.72 -8.10
N LEU A 377 15.34 -12.48 -7.60
CA LEU A 377 15.17 -11.25 -8.36
C LEU A 377 16.54 -10.77 -8.85
N THR A 378 16.96 -11.27 -10.01
CA THR A 378 18.27 -10.96 -10.60
C THR A 378 18.18 -10.15 -11.90
N ALA A 379 17.02 -10.10 -12.54
CA ALA A 379 16.76 -9.31 -13.74
C ALA A 379 16.10 -7.96 -13.39
N GLU A 380 16.23 -6.94 -14.25
CA GLU A 380 15.54 -5.64 -14.10
C GLU A 380 14.02 -5.80 -13.96
N ARG A 381 13.44 -6.79 -14.65
CA ARG A 381 12.03 -7.15 -14.54
C ARG A 381 11.85 -8.66 -14.41
N THR A 382 11.19 -9.07 -13.32
CA THR A 382 10.76 -10.45 -13.10
C THR A 382 9.25 -10.54 -13.20
N ILE A 383 8.72 -11.52 -13.93
CA ILE A 383 7.28 -11.75 -14.07
C ILE A 383 6.92 -13.11 -13.47
N VAL A 384 5.94 -13.14 -12.58
CA VAL A 384 5.42 -14.35 -11.92
C VAL A 384 3.98 -14.56 -12.37
N ASN A 385 3.72 -15.65 -13.09
CA ASN A 385 2.38 -16.03 -13.53
C ASN A 385 1.79 -17.07 -12.57
N VAL A 386 0.77 -16.69 -11.81
CA VAL A 386 0.05 -17.52 -10.85
C VAL A 386 -1.19 -18.10 -11.51
N LYS A 387 -1.24 -19.42 -11.66
CA LYS A 387 -2.38 -20.18 -12.20
C LYS A 387 -3.11 -20.91 -11.06
N ALA A 388 -4.44 -20.82 -11.03
CA ALA A 388 -5.23 -21.71 -10.18
C ALA A 388 -5.14 -23.15 -10.74
N ALA A 389 -4.81 -24.14 -9.91
CA ALA A 389 -4.98 -25.53 -10.30
C ALA A 389 -6.49 -25.79 -10.42
N HIS A 390 -6.96 -26.17 -11.61
CA HIS A 390 -8.29 -26.77 -11.71
C HIS A 390 -8.28 -28.08 -10.92
N PRO A 391 -9.21 -28.28 -9.97
CA PRO A 391 -9.44 -29.62 -9.46
C PRO A 391 -10.06 -30.43 -10.60
N THR A 392 -9.34 -31.45 -11.06
CA THR A 392 -10.00 -32.60 -11.69
C THR A 392 -10.99 -33.15 -10.67
N THR A 393 -12.27 -32.98 -11.00
CA THR A 393 -13.45 -33.73 -10.52
C THR A 393 -13.69 -33.75 -9.01
N THR A 394 -14.53 -32.83 -8.54
CA THR A 394 -15.61 -33.14 -7.57
C THR A 394 -16.73 -32.10 -7.67
N THR A 395 -17.79 -32.48 -8.39
CA THR A 395 -19.20 -32.07 -8.28
C THR A 395 -19.54 -30.65 -7.79
N THR A 396 -19.74 -29.72 -8.72
CA THR A 396 -20.69 -28.60 -8.57
C THR A 396 -21.77 -28.73 -9.62
N ALA A 397 -23.01 -28.41 -9.26
CA ALA A 397 -24.16 -28.39 -10.16
C ALA A 397 -23.84 -27.71 -11.51
N PRO A 398 -24.45 -28.16 -12.63
CA PRO A 398 -24.11 -27.65 -13.95
C PRO A 398 -24.32 -26.13 -14.02
N SER A 399 -23.25 -25.38 -14.27
CA SER A 399 -23.31 -23.94 -14.53
C SER A 399 -24.12 -23.70 -15.80
N SER A 400 -25.04 -22.74 -15.78
CA SER A 400 -25.78 -22.39 -17.00
C SER A 400 -24.83 -21.96 -18.13
N PRO A 401 -25.20 -22.15 -19.42
CA PRO A 401 -24.35 -21.74 -20.55
C PRO A 401 -23.94 -20.27 -20.50
N LEU A 402 -24.80 -19.43 -19.92
CA LEU A 402 -24.56 -17.99 -19.78
C LEU A 402 -23.48 -17.68 -18.75
N VAL A 403 -23.40 -18.44 -17.65
CA VAL A 403 -22.31 -18.32 -16.66
C VAL A 403 -20.95 -18.66 -17.28
N ALA A 404 -20.89 -19.70 -18.12
CA ALA A 404 -19.66 -20.06 -18.84
C ALA A 404 -19.22 -18.94 -19.80
N GLN A 405 -20.17 -18.33 -20.53
CA GLN A 405 -19.90 -17.19 -21.42
C GLN A 405 -19.40 -15.96 -20.65
N ILE A 406 -20.00 -15.63 -19.51
CA ILE A 406 -19.55 -14.51 -18.67
C ILE A 406 -18.12 -14.74 -18.19
N ASN A 407 -17.82 -15.92 -17.66
CA ASN A 407 -16.48 -16.27 -17.20
C ASN A 407 -15.45 -16.21 -18.34
N GLN A 408 -15.82 -16.61 -19.56
CA GLN A 408 -14.97 -16.48 -20.74
C GLN A 408 -14.70 -15.00 -21.08
N SER A 409 -15.72 -14.15 -21.09
CA SER A 409 -15.57 -12.72 -21.36
C SER A 409 -14.75 -12.00 -20.27
N LEU A 410 -14.90 -12.38 -19.00
CA LEU A 410 -14.07 -11.89 -17.90
C LEU A 410 -12.60 -12.30 -18.07
N ALA A 411 -12.34 -13.57 -18.40
CA ALA A 411 -10.98 -14.07 -18.67
C ALA A 411 -10.34 -13.36 -19.87
N ALA A 412 -11.14 -13.05 -20.90
CA ALA A 412 -10.72 -12.26 -22.07
C ALA A 412 -10.62 -10.75 -21.79
N LYS A 413 -10.91 -10.28 -20.57
CA LYS A 413 -10.97 -8.87 -20.17
C LYS A 413 -11.96 -8.02 -20.98
N GLN A 414 -12.98 -8.65 -21.56
CA GLN A 414 -14.06 -8.01 -22.31
C GLN A 414 -15.18 -7.57 -21.35
N ILE A 415 -14.87 -6.60 -20.47
CA ILE A 415 -15.74 -6.26 -19.32
C ILE A 415 -17.12 -5.76 -19.77
N GLY A 416 -17.21 -4.99 -20.86
CA GLY A 416 -18.49 -4.54 -21.40
C GLY A 416 -19.37 -5.70 -21.89
N GLN A 417 -18.77 -6.72 -22.51
CA GLN A 417 -19.48 -7.91 -22.96
C GLN A 417 -19.90 -8.78 -21.77
N ALA A 418 -18.99 -9.00 -20.82
CA ALA A 418 -19.30 -9.72 -19.58
C ALA A 418 -20.45 -9.05 -18.80
N TRP A 419 -20.48 -7.72 -18.79
CA TRP A 419 -21.57 -6.95 -18.17
C TRP A 419 -22.92 -7.17 -18.87
N GLN A 420 -22.97 -7.11 -20.20
CA GLN A 420 -24.20 -7.36 -20.96
C GLN A 420 -24.73 -8.78 -20.72
N GLN A 421 -23.85 -9.78 -20.73
CA GLN A 421 -24.21 -11.16 -20.44
C GLN A 421 -24.68 -11.34 -18.99
N TYR A 422 -24.05 -10.65 -18.03
CA TYR A 422 -24.50 -10.63 -16.65
C TYR A 422 -25.89 -10.00 -16.50
N GLN A 423 -26.18 -8.90 -17.20
CA GLN A 423 -27.53 -8.32 -17.20
C GLN A 423 -28.57 -9.30 -17.73
N GLN A 424 -28.23 -10.04 -18.79
CA GLN A 424 -29.08 -11.13 -19.30
C GLN A 424 -29.26 -12.24 -18.27
N LEU A 425 -28.22 -12.60 -17.50
CA LEU A 425 -28.29 -13.61 -16.44
C LEU A 425 -29.24 -13.17 -15.33
N VAL A 426 -29.15 -11.92 -14.88
CA VAL A 426 -30.03 -11.36 -13.85
C VAL A 426 -31.49 -11.36 -14.29
N GLN A 427 -31.76 -11.10 -15.57
CA GLN A 427 -33.12 -11.07 -16.11
C GLN A 427 -33.71 -12.48 -16.31
N THR A 428 -32.90 -13.41 -16.83
CA THR A 428 -33.38 -14.74 -17.26
C THR A 428 -33.30 -15.78 -16.15
N THR A 429 -32.29 -15.70 -15.28
CA THR A 429 -32.01 -16.68 -14.22
C THR A 429 -31.64 -15.98 -12.90
N PRO A 430 -32.58 -15.28 -12.24
CA PRO A 430 -32.26 -14.41 -11.10
C PRO A 430 -31.67 -15.15 -9.88
N GLN A 431 -31.98 -16.45 -9.73
CA GLN A 431 -31.53 -17.32 -8.64
C GLN A 431 -30.30 -18.18 -8.99
N GLU A 432 -29.55 -17.83 -10.05
CA GLU A 432 -28.33 -18.55 -10.44
C GLU A 432 -27.34 -18.65 -9.26
N PRO A 433 -26.96 -19.88 -8.80
CA PRO A 433 -26.08 -20.05 -7.65
C PRO A 433 -24.71 -19.38 -7.78
N GLN A 434 -24.20 -19.26 -9.02
CA GLN A 434 -22.91 -18.64 -9.31
C GLN A 434 -22.98 -17.11 -9.48
N ARG A 435 -24.18 -16.51 -9.42
CA ARG A 435 -24.38 -15.07 -9.63
C ARG A 435 -23.52 -14.21 -8.71
N LYS A 436 -23.45 -14.56 -7.43
CA LYS A 436 -22.67 -13.79 -6.44
C LYS A 436 -21.17 -13.79 -6.73
N ASN A 437 -20.64 -14.90 -7.28
CA ASN A 437 -19.23 -14.98 -7.67
C ASN A 437 -18.94 -14.09 -8.90
N ILE A 438 -19.87 -14.04 -9.85
CA ILE A 438 -19.81 -13.14 -11.01
C ILE A 438 -19.88 -11.67 -10.57
N GLU A 439 -20.80 -11.34 -9.67
CA GLU A 439 -20.93 -10.00 -9.09
C GLU A 439 -19.64 -9.55 -8.39
N ILE A 440 -18.99 -10.43 -7.62
CA ILE A 440 -17.69 -10.16 -6.98
C ILE A 440 -16.60 -9.91 -8.05
N ALA A 441 -16.52 -10.76 -9.07
CA ALA A 441 -15.53 -10.62 -10.13
C ALA A 441 -15.70 -9.30 -10.91
N LEU A 442 -16.92 -9.02 -11.38
CA LEU A 442 -17.28 -7.77 -12.05
C LEU A 442 -17.00 -6.57 -11.16
N SER A 443 -17.34 -6.64 -9.87
CA SER A 443 -17.09 -5.55 -8.92
C SER A 443 -15.60 -5.23 -8.84
N GLY A 444 -14.75 -6.25 -8.79
CA GLY A 444 -13.31 -6.10 -8.89
C GLY A 444 -12.90 -5.35 -10.17
N TYR A 445 -13.26 -5.87 -11.35
CA TYR A 445 -12.88 -5.25 -12.63
C TYR A 445 -13.32 -3.79 -12.76
N LEU A 446 -14.55 -3.49 -12.35
CA LEU A 446 -15.12 -2.14 -12.41
C LEU A 446 -14.41 -1.19 -11.43
N GLU A 447 -14.13 -1.63 -10.19
CA GLU A 447 -13.36 -0.83 -9.21
C GLU A 447 -11.96 -0.49 -9.74
N ALA A 448 -11.26 -1.40 -10.42
CA ALA A 448 -9.95 -1.08 -11.02
C ALA A 448 -10.04 0.01 -12.08
N ILE A 449 -11.00 -0.11 -12.99
CA ILE A 449 -11.13 0.84 -14.11
C ILE A 449 -11.37 2.24 -13.54
N GLY A 450 -12.26 2.33 -12.55
CA GLY A 450 -12.51 3.55 -11.79
C GLY A 450 -11.28 4.08 -11.07
N GLN A 451 -10.63 3.24 -10.26
CA GLN A 451 -9.50 3.64 -9.41
C GLN A 451 -8.27 4.02 -10.25
N GLN A 452 -8.10 3.41 -11.43
CA GLN A 452 -7.03 3.78 -12.36
C GLN A 452 -7.20 5.21 -12.87
N ALA A 453 -8.43 5.68 -13.11
CA ALA A 453 -8.67 7.08 -13.49
C ALA A 453 -8.26 8.04 -12.36
N ILE A 454 -8.55 7.70 -11.10
CA ILE A 454 -8.14 8.47 -9.92
C ILE A 454 -6.61 8.46 -9.76
N ASN A 455 -5.98 7.29 -9.86
CA ASN A 455 -4.53 7.16 -9.72
C ASN A 455 -3.79 7.95 -10.79
N ASN A 456 -4.23 7.85 -12.04
CA ASN A 456 -3.68 8.63 -13.15
C ASN A 456 -3.82 10.14 -12.90
N TYR A 457 -4.92 10.58 -12.26
CA TYR A 457 -5.10 11.98 -11.91
C TYR A 457 -4.14 12.47 -10.82
N VAL A 458 -3.91 11.65 -9.80
CA VAL A 458 -2.97 11.99 -8.72
C VAL A 458 -1.51 11.95 -9.21
N GLN A 459 -1.18 11.00 -10.08
CA GLN A 459 0.16 10.82 -10.64
C GLN A 459 0.44 11.69 -11.88
N ALA A 460 -0.59 12.32 -12.46
CA ALA A 460 -0.40 13.23 -13.56
C ALA A 460 0.49 14.39 -13.12
N SER A 461 1.43 14.79 -14.00
CA SER A 461 2.11 16.06 -13.80
C SER A 461 1.06 17.18 -13.81
N ILE A 462 1.38 18.31 -13.17
CA ILE A 462 0.48 19.42 -12.89
C ILE A 462 -0.34 19.88 -14.11
N ASN A 463 0.20 19.72 -15.33
CA ASN A 463 -0.41 20.14 -16.58
C ASN A 463 -0.90 18.98 -17.50
N THR A 464 -0.83 17.72 -17.05
CA THR A 464 -1.23 16.58 -17.89
C THR A 464 -2.72 16.32 -17.81
N VAL A 465 -3.39 16.37 -18.96
CA VAL A 465 -4.83 16.17 -19.09
C VAL A 465 -5.12 14.75 -19.59
N ASN A 466 -5.88 13.96 -18.82
CA ASN A 466 -6.26 12.58 -19.20
C ASN A 466 -7.76 12.44 -19.48
N ARG A 467 -8.23 13.02 -20.60
CA ARG A 467 -9.66 13.15 -20.95
C ARG A 467 -10.42 11.83 -21.04
N HIS A 468 -9.79 10.77 -21.53
CA HIS A 468 -10.47 9.49 -21.78
C HIS A 468 -10.68 8.67 -20.50
N SER A 469 -9.78 8.79 -19.53
CA SER A 469 -9.79 7.97 -18.31
C SER A 469 -10.97 8.25 -17.39
N PHE A 470 -11.41 9.51 -17.26
CA PHE A 470 -12.49 9.86 -16.33
C PHE A 470 -13.87 9.37 -16.77
N ARG A 471 -14.18 9.40 -18.08
CA ARG A 471 -15.44 8.84 -18.59
C ARG A 471 -15.50 7.32 -18.37
N GLN A 472 -14.39 6.63 -18.62
CA GLN A 472 -14.31 5.18 -18.36
C GLN A 472 -14.46 4.88 -16.87
N GLY A 473 -13.82 5.66 -16.00
CA GLY A 473 -13.95 5.50 -14.57
C GLY A 473 -15.36 5.79 -14.04
N ALA A 474 -16.01 6.85 -14.55
CA ALA A 474 -17.39 7.19 -14.21
C ALA A 474 -18.34 6.07 -14.63
N GLU A 475 -18.20 5.55 -15.86
CA GLU A 475 -19.02 4.43 -16.33
C GLU A 475 -18.79 3.17 -15.47
N ALA A 476 -17.54 2.85 -15.14
CA ALA A 476 -17.23 1.70 -14.30
C ALA A 476 -17.86 1.79 -12.90
N TYR A 477 -17.74 2.95 -12.24
CA TYR A 477 -18.37 3.18 -10.94
C TYR A 477 -19.90 3.22 -11.02
N ARG A 478 -20.48 3.72 -12.12
CA ARG A 478 -21.93 3.67 -12.38
C ARG A 478 -22.43 2.22 -12.46
N LEU A 479 -21.70 1.36 -13.15
CA LEU A 479 -22.02 -0.07 -13.22
C LEU A 479 -21.84 -0.74 -11.86
N LEU A 480 -20.75 -0.44 -11.14
CA LEU A 480 -20.48 -0.99 -9.81
C LEU A 480 -21.57 -0.63 -8.80
N LYS A 481 -22.07 0.61 -8.82
CA LYS A 481 -23.19 1.08 -8.00
C LYS A 481 -24.47 0.25 -8.24
N SER A 482 -24.69 -0.25 -9.45
CA SER A 482 -25.86 -1.10 -9.73
C SER A 482 -25.75 -2.51 -9.10
N ILE A 483 -24.53 -2.94 -8.75
CA ILE A 483 -24.26 -4.17 -7.98
C ILE A 483 -24.30 -3.88 -6.47
N ASN A 484 -23.70 -2.76 -6.05
CA ASN A 484 -23.53 -2.38 -4.65
C ASN A 484 -24.09 -0.97 -4.37
N ALA A 485 -25.42 -0.84 -4.38
CA ALA A 485 -26.09 0.47 -4.33
C ALA A 485 -26.00 1.18 -2.96
N ALA A 486 -25.64 0.47 -1.89
CA ALA A 486 -25.58 1.01 -0.53
C ALA A 486 -24.22 1.64 -0.18
N ASP A 487 -23.20 1.44 -1.01
CA ASP A 487 -21.84 1.91 -0.72
C ASP A 487 -21.65 3.37 -1.13
N THR A 488 -21.61 4.24 -0.12
CA THR A 488 -21.42 5.69 -0.29
C THR A 488 -20.02 6.06 -0.79
N ASN A 489 -19.02 5.19 -0.64
CA ASN A 489 -17.67 5.41 -1.17
C ASN A 489 -17.66 5.26 -2.70
N ILE A 490 -18.36 4.25 -3.22
CA ILE A 490 -18.53 4.05 -4.67
C ILE A 490 -19.25 5.27 -5.27
N GLU A 491 -20.28 5.80 -4.60
CA GLU A 491 -20.98 7.01 -5.05
C GLU A 491 -20.06 8.24 -5.06
N ALA A 492 -19.24 8.45 -4.02
CA ALA A 492 -18.30 9.56 -3.98
C ALA A 492 -17.29 9.51 -5.14
N LYS A 493 -16.76 8.31 -5.44
CA LYS A 493 -15.81 8.07 -6.54
C LYS A 493 -16.46 8.22 -7.92
N TYR A 494 -17.69 7.74 -8.08
CA TYR A 494 -18.50 7.97 -9.29
C TYR A 494 -18.64 9.47 -9.58
N LEU A 495 -19.14 10.23 -8.59
CA LEU A 495 -19.36 11.68 -8.73
C LEU A 495 -18.04 12.43 -8.99
N PHE A 496 -16.93 12.01 -8.37
CA PHE A 496 -15.62 12.55 -8.70
C PHE A 496 -15.26 12.35 -10.19
N CYS A 497 -15.36 11.11 -10.69
CA CYS A 497 -15.01 10.80 -12.08
C CYS A 497 -15.94 11.52 -13.06
N GLU A 498 -17.24 11.59 -12.79
CA GLU A 498 -18.21 12.34 -13.58
C GLU A 498 -17.89 13.84 -13.59
N GLY A 499 -17.68 14.44 -12.41
CA GLY A 499 -17.32 15.85 -12.28
C GLY A 499 -16.02 16.19 -13.01
N ARG A 500 -15.00 15.34 -12.95
CA ARG A 500 -13.76 15.51 -13.71
C ARG A 500 -13.97 15.38 -15.21
N ALA A 501 -14.77 14.41 -15.67
CA ALA A 501 -15.10 14.27 -17.09
C ALA A 501 -15.79 15.53 -17.64
N LEU A 502 -16.73 16.11 -16.88
CA LEU A 502 -17.40 17.37 -17.23
C LEU A 502 -16.42 18.56 -17.35
N LEU A 503 -15.43 18.65 -16.46
CA LEU A 503 -14.39 19.69 -16.53
C LEU A 503 -13.53 19.57 -17.78
N GLU A 504 -13.26 18.35 -18.25
CA GLU A 504 -12.53 18.11 -19.50
C GLU A 504 -13.33 18.46 -20.75
N GLU A 505 -14.66 18.40 -20.65
CA GLU A 505 -15.61 18.86 -21.67
C GLU A 505 -15.86 20.37 -21.61
N ASN A 506 -15.15 21.09 -20.74
CA ASN A 506 -15.34 22.51 -20.46
C ASN A 506 -16.75 22.85 -19.91
N ARG A 507 -17.47 21.86 -19.37
CA ARG A 507 -18.80 22.01 -18.74
C ARG A 507 -18.67 22.31 -17.26
N VAL A 508 -17.99 23.43 -16.96
CA VAL A 508 -17.60 23.81 -15.59
C VAL A 508 -18.81 24.01 -14.67
N GLN A 509 -19.90 24.58 -15.18
CA GLN A 509 -21.10 24.86 -14.38
C GLN A 509 -21.80 23.57 -13.92
N ASP A 510 -21.74 22.52 -14.73
CA ASP A 510 -22.33 21.21 -14.41
C ASP A 510 -21.43 20.42 -13.45
N ALA A 511 -20.11 20.57 -13.57
CA ALA A 511 -19.14 19.82 -12.77
C ALA A 511 -19.13 20.21 -11.29
N ILE A 512 -19.26 21.51 -10.98
CA ILE A 512 -19.15 22.03 -9.61
C ILE A 512 -20.18 21.39 -8.65
N PRO A 513 -21.50 21.38 -8.94
CA PRO A 513 -22.47 20.76 -8.01
C PRO A 513 -22.20 19.27 -7.80
N ILE A 514 -21.78 18.54 -8.85
CA ILE A 514 -21.42 17.12 -8.77
C ILE A 514 -20.22 16.90 -7.86
N LEU A 515 -19.16 17.69 -8.03
CA LEU A 515 -17.96 17.61 -7.18
C LEU A 515 -18.23 18.06 -5.73
N LEU A 516 -19.13 19.02 -5.52
CA LEU A 516 -19.58 19.41 -4.17
C LEU A 516 -20.31 18.27 -3.46
N GLN A 517 -21.12 17.49 -4.20
CA GLN A 517 -21.75 16.30 -3.65
C GLN A 517 -20.70 15.22 -3.33
N ALA A 518 -19.70 15.04 -4.20
CA ALA A 518 -18.61 14.09 -3.97
C ALA A 518 -17.83 14.40 -2.68
N VAL A 519 -17.45 15.67 -2.42
CA VAL A 519 -16.77 16.04 -1.16
C VAL A 519 -17.68 15.97 0.07
N LYS A 520 -19.00 16.09 -0.10
CA LYS A 520 -19.95 15.88 1.00
C LYS A 520 -19.98 14.41 1.43
N LEU A 521 -19.85 13.48 0.47
CA LEU A 521 -19.81 12.03 0.74
C LEU A 521 -18.44 11.57 1.23
N ASP A 522 -17.36 12.08 0.66
CA ASP A 522 -15.99 11.84 1.14
C ASP A 522 -15.21 13.16 1.31
N PRO A 523 -15.26 13.77 2.51
CA PRO A 523 -14.58 15.03 2.79
C PRO A 523 -13.06 14.86 2.93
N ARG A 524 -12.52 13.63 2.95
CA ARG A 524 -11.09 13.34 3.08
C ARG A 524 -10.42 13.00 1.74
N ALA A 525 -11.20 12.85 0.66
CA ALA A 525 -10.67 12.67 -0.70
C ALA A 525 -9.97 13.94 -1.22
N ALA A 526 -8.65 14.03 -1.00
CA ALA A 526 -7.82 15.14 -1.48
C ALA A 526 -7.96 15.38 -2.99
N TYR A 527 -8.12 14.31 -3.78
CA TYR A 527 -8.29 14.40 -5.25
C TYR A 527 -9.58 15.11 -5.66
N THR A 528 -10.67 14.98 -4.89
CA THR A 528 -11.93 15.67 -5.18
C THR A 528 -11.85 17.15 -4.82
N TRP A 529 -11.15 17.50 -3.73
CA TRP A 529 -10.86 18.89 -3.39
C TRP A 529 -9.98 19.56 -4.45
N ASN A 530 -8.96 18.87 -4.98
CA ASN A 530 -8.15 19.37 -6.08
C ASN A 530 -9.00 19.59 -7.35
N ALA A 531 -9.94 18.67 -7.65
CA ALA A 531 -10.87 18.82 -8.77
C ALA A 531 -11.78 20.05 -8.64
N LEU A 532 -12.25 20.36 -7.42
CA LEU A 532 -12.99 21.59 -7.14
C LEU A 532 -12.12 22.84 -7.33
N GLY A 533 -10.85 22.78 -6.91
CA GLY A 533 -9.88 23.86 -7.16
C GLY A 533 -9.76 24.19 -8.65
N VAL A 534 -9.59 23.15 -9.48
CA VAL A 534 -9.56 23.25 -10.95
C VAL A 534 -10.89 23.80 -11.51
N ALA A 535 -12.02 23.36 -10.97
CA ALA A 535 -13.34 23.81 -11.41
C ALA A 535 -13.54 25.31 -11.15
N TYR A 536 -13.20 25.76 -9.94
CA TYR A 536 -13.33 27.17 -9.56
C TYR A 536 -12.32 28.06 -10.30
N GLU A 537 -11.10 27.56 -10.54
CA GLU A 537 -10.09 28.25 -11.36
C GLU A 537 -10.61 28.48 -12.79
N LYS A 538 -11.15 27.44 -13.44
CA LYS A 538 -11.76 27.57 -14.78
C LYS A 538 -12.98 28.51 -14.80
N ARG A 539 -13.62 28.73 -13.65
CA ARG A 539 -14.73 29.68 -13.47
C ARG A 539 -14.24 31.09 -13.08
N ASN A 540 -12.93 31.30 -12.94
CA ASN A 540 -12.30 32.52 -12.42
C ASN A 540 -12.73 32.89 -10.98
N ASP A 541 -13.16 31.91 -10.18
CA ASP A 541 -13.52 32.07 -8.76
C ASP A 541 -12.28 31.79 -7.89
N ASN A 542 -11.35 32.76 -7.89
CA ASN A 542 -9.99 32.58 -7.34
C ASN A 542 -9.97 32.26 -5.84
N ASP A 543 -10.89 32.82 -5.06
CA ASP A 543 -10.94 32.58 -3.61
C ASP A 543 -11.36 31.13 -3.31
N LYS A 544 -12.44 30.65 -3.95
CA LYS A 544 -12.87 29.26 -3.76
C LYS A 544 -11.88 28.25 -4.36
N SER A 545 -11.21 28.63 -5.45
CA SER A 545 -10.13 27.83 -6.03
C SER A 545 -9.01 27.63 -5.02
N PHE A 546 -8.55 28.71 -4.39
CA PHE A 546 -7.52 28.66 -3.36
C PHE A 546 -7.95 27.81 -2.15
N ASP A 547 -9.16 28.01 -1.63
CA ASP A 547 -9.65 27.23 -0.49
C ASP A 547 -9.70 25.73 -0.79
N ALA A 548 -10.14 25.35 -1.99
CA ALA A 548 -10.21 23.96 -2.41
C ALA A 548 -8.81 23.34 -2.62
N TYR A 549 -7.89 24.04 -3.29
CA TYR A 549 -6.51 23.57 -3.44
C TYR A 549 -5.78 23.47 -2.10
N LYS A 550 -5.97 24.46 -1.22
CA LYS A 550 -5.41 24.43 0.14
C LYS A 550 -5.95 23.25 0.92
N ARG A 551 -7.25 22.97 0.84
CA ARG A 551 -7.84 21.80 1.49
C ARG A 551 -7.26 20.48 0.96
N ALA A 552 -7.04 20.38 -0.35
CA ALA A 552 -6.37 19.22 -0.95
C ALA A 552 -4.92 19.07 -0.46
N ALA A 553 -4.15 20.16 -0.40
CA ALA A 553 -2.78 20.18 0.10
C ALA A 553 -2.69 19.80 1.59
N ASP A 554 -3.61 20.29 2.42
CA ASP A 554 -3.68 19.95 3.85
C ASP A 554 -3.98 18.45 4.09
N LEU A 555 -4.76 17.83 3.20
CA LEU A 555 -5.11 16.40 3.27
C LEU A 555 -4.01 15.49 2.68
N ALA A 556 -3.29 15.96 1.67
CA ALA A 556 -2.24 15.21 0.98
C ALA A 556 -0.98 16.08 0.76
N PRO A 557 -0.19 16.36 1.82
CA PRO A 557 0.96 17.27 1.74
C PRO A 557 2.10 16.74 0.85
N ALA A 558 2.14 15.43 0.58
CA ALA A 558 3.09 14.82 -0.34
C ALA A 558 2.64 14.84 -1.81
N TRP A 559 1.50 15.46 -2.13
CA TRP A 559 1.01 15.57 -3.50
C TRP A 559 1.34 16.96 -4.09
N ALA A 560 2.26 17.00 -5.06
CA ALA A 560 2.82 18.24 -5.57
C ALA A 560 1.80 19.20 -6.22
N ALA A 561 0.79 18.67 -6.93
CA ALA A 561 -0.14 19.49 -7.72
C ALA A 561 -0.93 20.52 -6.89
N PRO A 562 -1.72 20.14 -5.87
CA PRO A 562 -2.45 21.12 -5.05
C PRO A 562 -1.52 22.08 -4.31
N VAL A 563 -0.37 21.60 -3.83
CA VAL A 563 0.65 22.43 -3.14
C VAL A 563 1.21 23.49 -4.08
N PHE A 564 1.49 23.13 -5.34
CA PHE A 564 1.93 24.06 -6.37
C PHE A 564 0.87 25.14 -6.64
N HIS A 565 -0.41 24.78 -6.80
CA HIS A 565 -1.46 25.77 -7.04
C HIS A 565 -1.66 26.73 -5.86
N VAL A 566 -1.51 26.26 -4.61
CA VAL A 566 -1.45 27.12 -3.43
C VAL A 566 -0.28 28.11 -3.51
N GLY A 567 0.91 27.64 -3.91
CA GLY A 567 2.08 28.49 -4.13
C GLY A 567 1.86 29.52 -5.23
N PHE A 568 1.27 29.11 -6.34
CA PHE A 568 0.94 29.98 -7.47
C PHE A 568 -0.06 31.07 -7.10
N HIS A 569 -1.07 30.74 -6.30
CA HIS A 569 -2.01 31.73 -5.79
C HIS A 569 -1.31 32.77 -4.88
N TYR A 570 -0.41 32.35 -3.99
CA TYR A 570 0.40 33.29 -3.21
C TYR A 570 1.32 34.14 -4.09
N PHE A 571 1.87 33.56 -5.16
CA PHE A 571 2.71 34.26 -6.12
C PHE A 571 1.94 35.39 -6.82
N GLN A 572 0.72 35.13 -7.30
CA GLN A 572 -0.14 36.15 -7.93
C GLN A 572 -0.52 37.29 -6.99
N GLN A 573 -0.59 37.01 -5.68
CA GLN A 573 -0.84 38.03 -4.65
C GLN A 573 0.44 38.77 -4.21
N ASN A 574 1.58 38.58 -4.90
CA ASN A 574 2.89 39.11 -4.53
C ASN A 574 3.38 38.69 -3.13
N LYS A 575 2.84 37.59 -2.57
CA LYS A 575 3.24 37.03 -1.27
C LYS A 575 4.38 36.03 -1.48
N PHE A 576 5.51 36.53 -1.98
CA PHE A 576 6.60 35.69 -2.49
C PHE A 576 7.21 34.74 -1.44
N ASP A 577 7.34 35.16 -0.18
CA ASP A 577 7.83 34.27 0.90
C ASP A 577 6.91 33.07 1.20
N LYS A 578 5.60 33.22 0.94
CA LYS A 578 4.64 32.10 1.09
C LYS A 578 4.65 31.22 -0.15
N ALA A 579 4.75 31.83 -1.32
CA ALA A 579 4.87 31.13 -2.59
C ALA A 579 6.14 30.25 -2.62
N GLU A 580 7.28 30.79 -2.20
CA GLU A 580 8.57 30.10 -2.13
C GLU A 580 8.48 28.85 -1.25
N ARG A 581 7.90 28.95 -0.04
CA ARG A 581 7.69 27.80 0.85
C ARG A 581 6.81 26.71 0.22
N ALA A 582 5.71 27.11 -0.41
CA ALA A 582 4.81 26.17 -1.08
C ALA A 582 5.48 25.51 -2.30
N PHE A 583 6.21 26.26 -3.12
CA PHE A 583 6.96 25.69 -4.25
C PHE A 583 8.10 24.79 -3.79
N THR A 584 8.79 25.10 -2.69
CA THR A 584 9.77 24.20 -2.07
C THR A 584 9.11 22.87 -1.69
N GLN A 585 7.94 22.89 -1.06
CA GLN A 585 7.20 21.67 -0.73
C GLN A 585 6.77 20.90 -1.99
N ALA A 586 6.30 21.59 -3.03
CA ALA A 586 5.94 20.96 -4.30
C ALA A 586 7.15 20.27 -4.97
N VAL A 587 8.32 20.90 -4.95
CA VAL A 587 9.58 20.32 -5.48
C VAL A 587 10.07 19.15 -4.63
N GLN A 588 9.86 19.18 -3.31
CA GLN A 588 10.17 18.04 -2.44
C GLN A 588 9.24 16.85 -2.70
N ALA A 589 7.95 17.12 -2.97
CA ALA A 589 6.95 16.11 -3.28
C ALA A 589 7.18 15.45 -4.65
N ASP A 590 7.48 16.25 -5.69
CA ASP A 590 7.90 15.74 -6.99
C ASP A 590 9.05 16.58 -7.58
N PRO A 591 10.30 16.09 -7.43
CA PRO A 591 11.49 16.79 -7.91
C PRO A 591 11.58 16.90 -9.43
N ASN A 592 10.77 16.16 -10.19
CA ASN A 592 10.87 16.05 -11.64
C ASN A 592 9.90 16.96 -12.39
N VAL A 593 9.11 17.79 -11.69
CA VAL A 593 8.19 18.74 -12.31
C VAL A 593 8.93 20.06 -12.62
N PRO A 594 9.24 20.36 -13.90
CA PRO A 594 10.04 21.53 -14.25
C PRO A 594 9.36 22.87 -13.91
N GLU A 595 8.03 22.94 -13.99
CA GLU A 595 7.26 24.14 -13.60
C GLU A 595 7.50 24.52 -12.14
N SER A 596 7.44 23.55 -11.22
CA SER A 596 7.56 23.81 -9.79
C SER A 596 8.94 24.35 -9.43
N ARG A 597 9.99 23.86 -10.10
CA ARG A 597 11.35 24.38 -9.95
C ARG A 597 11.50 25.79 -10.50
N LEU A 598 10.98 26.06 -11.69
CA LEU A 598 11.02 27.41 -12.26
C LEU A 598 10.29 28.41 -11.36
N MET A 599 9.10 28.06 -10.86
CA MET A 599 8.35 28.92 -9.96
C MET A 599 9.03 29.11 -8.61
N LEU A 600 9.73 28.09 -8.08
CA LEU A 600 10.56 28.22 -6.88
C LEU A 600 11.68 29.25 -7.09
N VAL A 601 12.43 29.15 -8.19
CA VAL A 601 13.50 30.11 -8.53
C VAL A 601 12.93 31.53 -8.63
N ARG A 602 11.82 31.70 -9.35
CA ARG A 602 11.11 32.99 -9.49
C ARG A 602 10.70 33.55 -8.12
N ALA A 603 10.05 32.74 -7.30
CA ALA A 603 9.57 33.16 -5.98
C ALA A 603 10.73 33.51 -5.04
N ALA A 604 11.81 32.73 -5.04
CA ALA A 604 13.01 33.00 -4.23
C ALA A 604 13.69 34.32 -4.65
N ARG A 605 13.84 34.56 -5.97
CA ARG A 605 14.39 35.82 -6.49
C ARG A 605 13.53 37.03 -6.08
N LEU A 606 12.21 36.94 -6.25
CA LEU A 606 11.29 38.03 -5.89
C LEU A 606 11.19 38.26 -4.39
N SER A 607 11.45 37.23 -3.58
CA SER A 607 11.63 37.32 -2.13
C SER A 607 13.03 37.83 -1.72
N ARG A 608 13.87 38.24 -2.68
CA ARG A 608 15.26 38.71 -2.50
C ARG A 608 16.22 37.67 -1.89
N GLN A 609 15.88 36.39 -1.97
CA GLN A 609 16.75 35.28 -1.57
C GLN A 609 17.67 34.88 -2.74
N PHE A 610 18.55 35.79 -3.18
CA PHE A 610 19.30 35.65 -4.44
C PHE A 610 20.23 34.43 -4.46
N GLU A 611 20.95 34.16 -3.38
CA GLU A 611 21.85 33.00 -3.28
C GLU A 611 21.07 31.68 -3.39
N LYS A 612 19.95 31.57 -2.68
CA LYS A 612 19.06 30.41 -2.76
C LYS A 612 18.51 30.24 -4.17
N ALA A 613 18.02 31.33 -4.78
CA ALA A 613 17.49 31.30 -6.14
C ALA A 613 18.54 30.86 -7.17
N GLU A 614 19.78 31.33 -7.03
CA GLU A 614 20.90 30.92 -7.88
C GLU A 614 21.22 29.44 -7.72
N ASN A 615 21.29 28.95 -6.48
CA ASN A 615 21.57 27.54 -6.19
C ASN A 615 20.48 26.62 -6.74
N GLU A 616 19.21 26.96 -6.54
CA GLU A 616 18.07 26.19 -7.07
C GLU A 616 18.03 26.20 -8.60
N ALA A 617 18.34 27.33 -9.24
CA ALA A 617 18.39 27.42 -10.70
C ALA A 617 19.52 26.56 -11.27
N LYS A 618 20.71 26.57 -10.65
CA LYS A 618 21.83 25.70 -11.06
C LYS A 618 21.51 24.22 -10.83
N ASP A 619 20.91 23.87 -9.70
CA ASP A 619 20.46 22.50 -9.41
C ASP A 619 19.45 22.02 -10.46
N PHE A 620 18.48 22.86 -10.82
CA PHE A 620 17.50 22.57 -11.84
C PHE A 620 18.16 22.32 -13.22
N LEU A 621 19.10 23.18 -13.63
CA LEU A 621 19.85 23.02 -14.87
C LEU A 621 20.74 21.77 -14.90
N GLN A 622 21.25 21.33 -13.75
CA GLN A 622 22.09 20.14 -13.63
C GLN A 622 21.26 18.85 -13.65
N LYS A 623 20.13 18.82 -12.96
CA LYS A 623 19.31 17.61 -12.77
C LYS A 623 18.41 17.29 -13.95
N ILE A 624 17.92 18.30 -14.68
CA ILE A 624 17.02 18.08 -15.81
C ILE A 624 17.81 18.31 -17.11
N PRO A 625 18.04 17.25 -17.92
CA PRO A 625 18.77 17.37 -19.17
C PRO A 625 18.20 18.48 -20.06
N ALA A 626 19.07 19.22 -20.75
CA ALA A 626 18.67 20.35 -21.58
C ALA A 626 17.60 20.00 -22.62
N GLN A 627 17.64 18.79 -23.17
CA GLN A 627 16.66 18.31 -24.16
C GLN A 627 15.28 18.00 -23.56
N ALA A 628 15.21 17.76 -22.25
CA ALA A 628 14.01 17.42 -21.51
C ALA A 628 13.47 18.60 -20.67
N ASN A 629 14.15 19.76 -20.67
CA ASN A 629 13.76 20.93 -19.89
C ASN A 629 13.00 21.95 -20.75
N PRO A 630 11.65 21.99 -20.70
CA PRO A 630 10.87 22.96 -21.46
C PRO A 630 11.11 24.41 -21.00
N TYR A 631 11.65 24.61 -19.79
CA TYR A 631 11.92 25.92 -19.20
C TYR A 631 13.42 26.24 -19.14
N LEU A 632 14.23 25.62 -20.01
CA LEU A 632 15.67 25.84 -20.03
C LEU A 632 16.00 27.33 -20.23
N ALA A 633 15.38 27.96 -21.24
CA ALA A 633 15.57 29.38 -21.52
C ALA A 633 15.06 30.27 -20.38
N ASP A 634 13.87 29.99 -19.82
CA ASP A 634 13.32 30.71 -18.67
C ASP A 634 14.22 30.63 -17.44
N THR A 635 14.85 29.48 -17.19
CA THR A 635 15.74 29.30 -16.04
C THR A 635 17.02 30.13 -16.19
N TYR A 636 17.61 30.18 -17.39
CA TYR A 636 18.72 31.09 -17.66
C TYR A 636 18.31 32.56 -17.61
N LEU A 637 17.07 32.89 -17.98
CA LEU A 637 16.53 34.25 -17.84
C LEU A 637 16.42 34.66 -16.37
N GLU A 638 15.96 33.76 -15.49
CA GLU A 638 15.96 34.01 -14.05
C GLU A 638 17.38 34.19 -13.51
N LEU A 639 18.35 33.35 -13.91
CA LEU A 639 19.76 33.52 -13.53
C LEU A 639 20.32 34.87 -13.97
N ALA A 640 20.03 35.30 -15.20
CA ALA A 640 20.46 36.60 -15.71
C ALA A 640 19.93 37.75 -14.83
N GLN A 641 18.66 37.69 -14.44
CA GLN A 641 18.04 38.66 -13.54
C GLN A 641 18.61 38.62 -12.13
N ILE A 642 18.93 37.43 -11.60
CA ILE A 642 19.59 37.27 -10.29
C ILE A 642 20.97 37.93 -10.32
N TYR A 643 21.78 37.66 -11.34
CA TYR A 643 23.12 38.23 -11.49
C TYR A 643 23.09 39.73 -11.67
N GLU A 644 22.17 40.24 -12.49
CA GLU A 644 22.01 41.67 -12.70
C GLU A 644 21.63 42.40 -11.41
N THR A 645 20.64 41.87 -10.67
CA THR A 645 20.21 42.44 -9.39
C THR A 645 21.32 42.39 -8.33
N SER A 646 22.24 41.41 -8.45
CA SER A 646 23.40 41.24 -7.56
C SER A 646 24.66 42.00 -8.04
N GLY A 647 24.56 42.82 -9.09
CA GLY A 647 25.69 43.60 -9.63
C GLY A 647 26.72 42.77 -10.44
N ARG A 648 26.46 41.49 -10.69
CA ARG A 648 27.33 40.58 -11.45
C ARG A 648 27.05 40.72 -12.95
N TYR A 649 27.31 41.91 -13.50
CA TYR A 649 26.91 42.26 -14.87
C TYR A 649 27.52 41.37 -15.96
N SER A 650 28.75 40.87 -15.76
CA SER A 650 29.38 39.93 -16.70
C SER A 650 28.62 38.60 -16.78
N ASP A 651 28.27 38.04 -15.63
CA ASP A 651 27.50 36.79 -15.55
C ASP A 651 26.08 36.98 -16.09
N ALA A 652 25.45 38.13 -15.80
CA ALA A 652 24.15 38.50 -16.34
C ALA A 652 24.17 38.53 -17.88
N ALA A 653 25.15 39.22 -18.48
CA ALA A 653 25.29 39.30 -19.93
C ALA A 653 25.48 37.90 -20.56
N ASN A 654 26.34 37.05 -19.97
CA ASN A 654 26.56 35.68 -20.45
C ASN A 654 25.29 34.81 -20.35
N ALA A 655 24.51 34.96 -19.29
CA ALA A 655 23.25 34.25 -19.10
C ALA A 655 22.20 34.71 -20.13
N PHE A 656 22.04 36.02 -20.36
CA PHE A 656 21.16 36.55 -21.42
C PHE A 656 21.59 36.12 -22.83
N GLU A 657 22.89 36.06 -23.13
CA GLU A 657 23.40 35.51 -24.40
C GLU A 657 23.06 34.02 -24.54
N THR A 658 23.15 33.26 -23.45
CA THR A 658 22.74 31.86 -23.41
C THR A 658 21.26 31.69 -23.65
N VAL A 659 20.41 32.56 -23.08
CA VAL A 659 19.00 32.68 -23.43
C VAL A 659 18.92 32.85 -24.96
N LEU A 660 19.49 33.90 -25.57
CA LEU A 660 19.46 34.14 -27.03
C LEU A 660 19.85 32.93 -27.88
N ARG A 661 20.84 32.14 -27.45
CA ARG A 661 21.26 30.89 -28.12
C ARG A 661 20.23 29.76 -28.03
N ILE A 662 19.56 29.59 -26.88
CA ILE A 662 18.63 28.47 -26.64
C ILE A 662 17.29 28.67 -27.37
N SER A 663 16.76 29.90 -27.44
CA SER A 663 15.50 30.18 -28.14
C SER A 663 15.66 31.42 -29.04
N PRO A 664 16.26 31.25 -30.23
CA PRO A 664 16.56 32.37 -31.12
C PRO A 664 15.30 33.07 -31.68
N THR A 665 14.11 32.48 -31.52
CA THR A 665 12.83 32.96 -32.05
C THR A 665 11.88 33.53 -30.98
N ARG A 666 12.34 33.74 -29.73
CA ARG A 666 11.49 34.31 -28.66
C ARG A 666 11.06 35.75 -28.95
N ASN A 667 9.85 36.12 -28.50
CA ASN A 667 9.22 37.42 -28.79
C ASN A 667 9.98 38.63 -28.21
N ASP A 668 10.70 38.44 -27.11
CA ASP A 668 11.46 39.46 -26.39
C ASP A 668 12.96 39.48 -26.75
N ARG A 669 13.35 38.78 -27.83
CA ARG A 669 14.75 38.65 -28.28
C ARG A 669 15.45 39.99 -28.46
N ASP A 670 14.83 40.94 -29.15
CA ASP A 670 15.48 42.21 -29.48
C ASP A 670 15.66 43.09 -28.24
N ARG A 671 14.75 42.97 -27.28
CA ARG A 671 14.87 43.58 -25.95
C ARG A 671 16.05 42.98 -25.19
N ILE A 672 16.15 41.65 -25.12
CA ILE A 672 17.28 40.97 -24.46
C ILE A 672 18.62 41.32 -25.14
N SER A 673 18.66 41.33 -26.47
CA SER A 673 19.86 41.68 -27.24
C SER A 673 20.33 43.11 -26.99
N SER A 674 19.40 44.07 -26.92
CA SER A 674 19.70 45.46 -26.57
C SER A 674 20.22 45.56 -25.13
N HIS A 675 19.57 44.87 -24.19
CA HIS A 675 19.97 44.83 -22.79
C HIS A 675 21.38 44.25 -22.57
N VAL A 676 21.74 43.19 -23.30
CA VAL A 676 23.11 42.64 -23.30
C VAL A 676 24.14 43.69 -23.71
N LYS A 677 23.86 44.51 -24.74
CA LYS A 677 24.78 45.57 -25.17
C LYS A 677 24.97 46.64 -24.09
N GLU A 678 23.91 46.98 -23.37
CA GLU A 678 23.95 47.92 -22.24
C GLU A 678 24.81 47.37 -21.09
N LEU A 679 24.57 46.12 -20.67
CA LEU A 679 25.39 45.46 -19.65
C LEU A 679 26.86 45.39 -20.05
N ARG A 680 27.17 45.06 -21.31
CA ARG A 680 28.55 45.06 -21.85
C ARG A 680 29.17 46.46 -21.90
N LYS A 681 28.38 47.52 -21.96
CA LYS A 681 28.87 48.90 -21.85
C LYS A 681 29.18 49.25 -20.39
N MET A 682 28.31 48.85 -19.46
CA MET A 682 28.53 49.03 -18.01
C MET A 682 29.75 48.28 -17.48
N ILE A 683 30.13 47.14 -18.08
CA ILE A 683 31.35 46.40 -17.70
C ILE A 683 32.63 47.13 -18.18
N ARG A 684 32.53 47.91 -19.26
CA ARG A 684 33.67 48.59 -19.89
C ARG A 684 33.94 49.98 -19.32
N ASN A 685 32.97 50.56 -18.64
CA ASN A 685 33.04 51.85 -17.95
C ASN A 685 33.22 51.59 -16.45
#